data_AF-A0A4U0WQW9-F1
#
_entry.id   AF-A0A4U0WQW9-F1
#
_cell.length_a   1.000
_cell.length_b   1.000
_cell.length_c   1.000
_cell.angle_alpha   90.00
_cell.angle_beta   90.00
_cell.angle_gamma   90.00
#
_symmetry.space_group_name_H-M   'P 1'
#
loop_
_entity.id
_entity.type
_entity.pdbx_description
1 polymer ?
#
loop_
_entity_poly.entity_id
_entity_poly.type
_entity_poly.pdbx_seq_one_letter_code
_entity_poly.pdbx_strand_id
1 'polypeptide(L)'
;MLFDGTRTASSPIDAEFAPAEGLIHWAPRIFTLGALLVSIMSNSPLLDHDDKWDWREGFNNQAFWCNQVMSNPAWPSLSIKSEVLRKTVREAVEACLSSQVFNQPGLAVAERKALLYKRVVWPLEYAVKIAGVQEKRALWMAKHPSTAALPSGRNTGALLQKSSSRSRNWVERLVSSRLNHEIKAFYKTNPTTSRTKIAILDTGYDPDSLFFSSSARKKRIKAWKDFVVGSAEQDIDGHGTHVLSTAMKIAPSADVYVARVAKNDADFTQSRERIVQAVRWAVNEMGVDIVSMSFGWPKEDKSRSISQAIEIVSTERDERILFFAAASNSGGDYAEWFPASHEFVTAVRATTAEGSFETFNAPPNFSGADVLGTLGVDVTGASRDPENPERSDSGTSFATPIAAAIGALVLDAAKIDARSSNGQLNDRTYETLRTRRGMRKMFCAESMSRKMNERSWYLSADSFCSSAEDARKTELDHAALHATYILPPNLTTHPGGSFAVGTIIADPFRPLKPLSVPPNPQHLEIDTHRESDRDIRQTSAHSLSGSVWAQFLQVANAKLSGRISSDLSESYTVKCLETVALREDPSDEYAALRASEPKVRAVMNAGMLGKQPVYLITGIKIARGFRWTREEGRSAHAQAGASVPIADQVAVGAEVGAERNKTYRDSGSTGEDIIFAYQLHTIADKGWRKKETTIAEPWVPKGGLLRKDKEDQEEEPVEALAATVDELQEFAEESEDTVKVVEVRDGDETCVCVYADL
;
A
#
# COMPACT_ATOMS: atom_id res chain seq x y z
N MET A 1 -9.48 30.31 8.44
CA MET A 1 -8.04 30.60 8.58
C MET A 1 -7.67 30.36 10.02
N LEU A 2 -7.05 29.22 10.26
CA LEU A 2 -6.40 28.80 11.50
C LEU A 2 -4.93 28.61 11.13
N PHE A 3 -4.01 28.73 12.07
CA PHE A 3 -2.57 28.50 11.87
C PHE A 3 -2.32 27.37 10.86
N ASP A 4 -2.05 27.76 9.62
CA ASP A 4 -1.74 26.86 8.53
C ASP A 4 -0.24 26.57 8.67
N GLY A 5 0.10 25.31 8.94
CA GLY A 5 1.48 24.85 9.09
C GLY A 5 2.32 24.93 7.81
N THR A 6 1.86 25.61 6.76
CA THR A 6 2.54 25.74 5.47
C THR A 6 3.67 26.77 5.42
N ARG A 7 3.96 27.52 6.49
CA ARG A 7 5.10 28.46 6.50
C ARG A 7 6.25 28.00 7.39
N THR A 8 7.20 27.29 6.75
CA THR A 8 8.61 27.12 7.11
C THR A 8 8.93 27.26 8.60
N ALA A 9 8.52 26.27 9.38
CA ALA A 9 9.16 25.94 10.64
C ALA A 9 10.22 24.88 10.32
N SER A 10 11.49 25.20 10.48
CA SER A 10 12.65 24.35 10.15
C SER A 10 12.80 23.11 11.06
N SER A 11 11.82 22.83 11.91
CA SER A 11 11.79 21.67 12.81
C SER A 11 10.36 21.38 13.32
N PRO A 12 9.98 20.11 13.57
CA PRO A 12 8.68 19.73 14.15
C PRO A 12 8.38 20.35 15.52
N ILE A 13 9.40 20.87 16.22
CA ILE A 13 9.26 21.52 17.53
C ILE A 13 8.62 22.91 17.42
N ASP A 14 8.74 23.58 16.28
CA ASP A 14 8.32 24.99 16.09
C ASP A 14 6.81 25.17 15.76
N ALA A 15 6.06 24.08 15.55
CA ALA A 15 4.62 24.13 15.23
C ALA A 15 3.69 23.87 16.44
N GLU A 16 4.20 23.25 17.52
CA GLU A 16 3.45 23.05 18.77
C GLU A 16 3.64 24.20 19.77
N PHE A 17 4.79 24.86 19.71
CA PHE A 17 5.18 25.97 20.59
C PHE A 17 5.82 27.05 19.74
N ALA A 18 5.28 28.27 19.76
CA ALA A 18 5.90 29.42 19.14
C ALA A 18 6.44 30.34 20.23
N PRO A 19 7.72 30.22 20.64
CA PRO A 19 8.36 31.15 21.57
C PRO A 19 8.79 32.41 20.79
N ALA A 20 7.86 33.04 20.06
CA ALA A 20 8.15 34.32 19.45
C ALA A 20 7.92 35.41 20.50
N GLU A 21 8.94 36.24 20.76
CA GLU A 21 8.79 37.45 21.58
C GLU A 21 7.60 38.29 21.05
N GLY A 22 6.64 38.59 21.94
CA GLY A 22 5.47 39.42 21.61
C GLY A 22 4.15 38.67 21.37
N LEU A 23 4.08 37.33 21.44
CA LEU A 23 2.80 36.59 21.38
C LEU A 23 2.15 36.45 22.76
N ILE A 24 0.84 36.70 22.82
CA ILE A 24 0.04 36.57 24.05
C ILE A 24 -0.17 35.10 24.46
N HIS A 25 -0.11 34.14 23.52
CA HIS A 25 -0.33 32.71 23.79
C HIS A 25 0.65 31.81 23.02
N TRP A 26 1.34 30.89 23.71
CA TRP A 26 2.47 30.13 23.17
C TRP A 26 2.11 28.82 22.46
N ALA A 27 0.86 28.35 22.63
CA ALA A 27 0.31 27.19 21.93
C ALA A 27 -0.81 27.63 20.96
N PRO A 28 -0.51 27.90 19.67
CA PRO A 28 -1.46 28.53 18.75
C PRO A 28 -2.72 27.70 18.50
N ARG A 29 -2.61 26.36 18.47
CA ARG A 29 -3.74 25.45 18.25
C ARG A 29 -4.72 25.41 19.41
N ILE A 30 -4.22 25.46 20.64
CA ILE A 30 -5.05 25.48 21.86
C ILE A 30 -5.78 26.82 21.96
N PHE A 31 -5.07 27.91 21.71
CA PHE A 31 -5.67 29.23 21.61
C PHE A 31 -6.76 29.29 20.55
N THR A 32 -6.48 28.73 19.37
CA THR A 32 -7.43 28.68 18.26
C THR A 32 -8.72 27.95 18.63
N LEU A 33 -8.61 26.83 19.35
CA LEU A 33 -9.77 26.13 19.91
C LEU A 33 -10.57 27.03 20.85
N GLY A 34 -9.90 27.76 21.76
CA GLY A 34 -10.55 28.73 22.64
C GLY A 34 -11.29 29.83 21.88
N ALA A 35 -10.65 30.41 20.86
CA ALA A 35 -11.25 31.46 20.03
C ALA A 35 -12.48 30.98 19.27
N LEU A 36 -12.45 29.75 18.74
CA LEU A 36 -13.61 29.12 18.10
C LEU A 36 -14.75 28.90 19.10
N LEU A 37 -14.45 28.45 20.31
CA LEU A 37 -15.47 28.28 21.35
C LEU A 37 -16.10 29.62 21.73
N VAL A 38 -15.32 30.70 21.86
CA VAL A 38 -15.84 32.06 22.07
C VAL A 38 -16.75 32.48 20.92
N SER A 39 -16.34 32.28 19.67
CA SER A 39 -17.14 32.58 18.47
C SER A 39 -18.48 31.84 18.47
N ILE A 40 -18.45 30.53 18.67
CA ILE A 40 -19.64 29.66 18.70
C ILE A 40 -20.60 30.10 19.82
N MET A 41 -20.06 30.27 21.03
CA MET A 41 -20.85 30.59 22.22
C MET A 41 -21.35 32.03 22.28
N SER A 42 -20.84 32.88 21.39
CA SER A 42 -21.28 34.27 21.21
C SER A 42 -22.14 34.47 19.96
N ASN A 43 -22.31 33.42 19.13
CA ASN A 43 -22.91 33.48 17.80
C ASN A 43 -22.34 34.64 16.94
N SER A 44 -21.03 34.85 17.05
CA SER A 44 -20.32 35.94 16.37
C SER A 44 -19.13 35.36 15.61
N PRO A 45 -18.92 35.72 14.33
CA PRO A 45 -17.77 35.22 13.58
C PRO A 45 -16.45 35.68 14.22
N LEU A 46 -15.36 34.95 13.95
CA LEU A 46 -14.01 35.40 14.26
C LEU A 46 -13.71 36.72 13.52
N LEU A 47 -12.74 37.50 14.02
CA LEU A 47 -12.36 38.74 13.35
C LEU A 47 -11.85 38.44 11.94
N ASP A 48 -12.36 39.19 10.96
CA ASP A 48 -11.90 39.17 9.58
C ASP A 48 -10.63 40.01 9.49
N HIS A 49 -9.63 39.54 8.75
CA HIS A 49 -8.32 40.20 8.66
C HIS A 49 -8.01 40.58 7.21
N ASP A 50 -7.54 41.80 7.01
CA ASP A 50 -7.23 42.37 5.69
C ASP A 50 -6.04 41.67 5.00
N ASP A 51 -5.98 41.72 3.65
CA ASP A 51 -5.00 41.01 2.81
C ASP A 51 -3.50 41.42 3.04
N LYS A 52 -3.23 42.46 3.86
CA LYS A 52 -1.87 42.89 4.27
C LYS A 52 -1.54 42.46 5.71
N TRP A 53 -1.73 41.19 6.01
CA TRP A 53 -1.77 40.68 7.39
C TRP A 53 -0.40 40.30 7.96
N ASP A 54 0.02 40.93 9.08
CA ASP A 54 0.97 40.34 10.05
C ASP A 54 0.22 39.39 11.02
N TRP A 55 0.48 38.09 10.88
CA TRP A 55 -0.17 37.04 11.65
C TRP A 55 -0.04 37.23 13.18
N ARG A 56 1.04 37.85 13.68
CA ARG A 56 1.25 38.09 15.10
C ARG A 56 0.28 39.12 15.65
N GLU A 57 0.08 40.21 14.90
CA GLU A 57 -0.87 41.26 15.23
C GLU A 57 -2.31 40.73 15.20
N GLY A 58 -2.67 39.96 14.16
CA GLY A 58 -3.99 39.33 14.10
C GLY A 58 -4.24 38.33 15.22
N PHE A 59 -3.24 37.52 15.58
CA PHE A 59 -3.32 36.57 16.69
C PHE A 59 -3.53 37.28 18.03
N ASN A 60 -2.78 38.37 18.29
CA ASN A 60 -2.93 39.17 19.50
C ASN A 60 -4.27 39.94 19.53
N ASN A 61 -4.73 40.47 18.40
CA ASN A 61 -6.03 41.13 18.26
C ASN A 61 -7.18 40.16 18.52
N GLN A 62 -7.07 38.92 18.03
CA GLN A 62 -8.03 37.86 18.29
C GLN A 62 -8.04 37.49 19.78
N ALA A 63 -6.89 37.49 20.45
CA ALA A 63 -6.80 37.23 21.89
C ALA A 63 -7.47 38.34 22.71
N PHE A 64 -7.24 39.60 22.33
CA PHE A 64 -7.89 40.75 22.94
C PHE A 64 -9.41 40.71 22.78
N TRP A 65 -9.90 40.40 21.58
CA TRP A 65 -11.34 40.23 21.32
C TRP A 65 -11.95 39.11 22.16
N CYS A 66 -11.29 37.94 22.26
CA CYS A 66 -11.78 36.84 23.10
C CYS A 66 -11.92 37.27 24.56
N ASN A 67 -10.91 37.96 25.10
CA ASN A 67 -10.94 38.48 26.47
C ASN A 67 -12.03 39.54 26.67
N GLN A 68 -12.26 40.41 25.69
CA GLN A 68 -13.32 41.43 25.76
C GLN A 68 -14.71 40.79 25.76
N VAL A 69 -14.95 39.79 24.91
CA VAL A 69 -16.22 39.06 24.84
C VAL A 69 -16.47 38.29 26.14
N MET A 70 -15.45 37.61 26.66
CA MET A 70 -15.57 36.88 27.93
C MET A 70 -15.71 37.82 29.13
N SER A 71 -15.19 39.04 29.11
CA SER A 71 -15.35 40.00 30.22
C SER A 71 -16.82 40.39 30.47
N ASN A 72 -17.72 40.12 29.52
CA ASN A 72 -19.16 40.26 29.73
C ASN A 72 -19.68 39.15 30.67
N PRO A 73 -20.24 39.49 31.85
CA PRO A 73 -20.77 38.50 32.79
C PRO A 73 -21.97 37.70 32.25
N ALA A 74 -22.65 38.22 31.21
CA ALA A 74 -23.74 37.53 30.53
C ALA A 74 -23.27 36.45 29.54
N TRP A 75 -21.96 36.38 29.24
CA TRP A 75 -21.39 35.34 28.37
C TRP A 75 -21.19 34.01 29.14
N PRO A 76 -21.25 32.83 28.48
CA PRO A 76 -21.69 32.55 27.10
C PRO A 76 -23.15 32.91 26.83
N SER A 77 -23.46 33.44 25.63
CA SER A 77 -24.79 33.94 25.24
C SER A 77 -25.78 32.84 24.80
N LEU A 78 -25.33 31.59 24.81
CA LEU A 78 -26.20 30.42 24.70
C LEU A 78 -27.17 30.40 25.89
N SER A 79 -28.39 29.89 25.69
CA SER A 79 -29.51 29.88 26.66
C SER A 79 -29.27 28.97 27.89
N ILE A 80 -28.06 28.96 28.44
CA ILE A 80 -27.63 28.18 29.59
C ILE A 80 -28.25 28.81 30.84
N LYS A 81 -29.33 28.19 31.31
CA LYS A 81 -30.07 28.61 32.51
C LYS A 81 -29.34 28.29 33.81
N SER A 82 -28.45 27.29 33.81
CA SER A 82 -27.67 26.88 34.98
C SER A 82 -26.42 27.74 35.14
N GLU A 83 -26.32 28.46 36.25
CA GLU A 83 -25.15 29.27 36.60
C GLU A 83 -23.88 28.42 36.76
N VAL A 84 -24.04 27.20 37.30
CA VAL A 84 -22.94 26.23 37.43
C VAL A 84 -22.39 25.85 36.05
N LEU A 85 -23.26 25.56 35.08
CA LEU A 85 -22.82 25.21 33.72
C LEU A 85 -22.19 26.39 33.00
N ARG A 86 -22.75 27.59 33.18
CA ARG A 86 -22.19 28.82 32.63
C ARG A 86 -20.77 29.05 33.14
N LYS A 87 -20.55 28.82 34.43
CA LYS A 87 -19.23 28.87 35.06
C LYS A 87 -18.28 27.78 34.53
N THR A 88 -18.74 26.53 34.43
CA THR A 88 -17.93 25.41 33.90
C THR A 88 -17.46 25.64 32.46
N VAL A 89 -18.36 26.12 31.59
CA VAL A 89 -18.04 26.42 30.19
C VAL A 89 -17.03 27.57 30.11
N ARG A 90 -17.24 28.61 30.92
CA ARG A 90 -16.35 29.76 31.00
C ARG A 90 -14.94 29.36 31.44
N GLU A 91 -14.82 28.58 32.49
CA GLU A 91 -13.53 28.07 32.99
C GLU A 91 -12.80 27.21 31.95
N ALA A 92 -13.53 26.41 31.17
CA ALA A 92 -12.95 25.58 30.10
C ALA A 92 -12.39 26.42 28.94
N VAL A 93 -13.10 27.47 28.53
CA VAL A 93 -12.66 28.38 27.47
C VAL A 93 -11.52 29.28 27.96
N GLU A 94 -11.58 29.77 29.20
CA GLU A 94 -10.48 30.50 29.84
C GLU A 94 -9.20 29.66 29.92
N ALA A 95 -9.32 28.35 30.17
CA ALA A 95 -8.17 27.45 30.15
C ALA A 95 -7.52 27.39 28.75
N CYS A 96 -8.30 27.38 27.67
CA CYS A 96 -7.78 27.42 26.29
C CYS A 96 -7.10 28.73 25.91
N LEU A 97 -7.53 29.84 26.50
CA LEU A 97 -7.04 31.18 26.19
C LEU A 97 -5.91 31.63 27.12
N SER A 98 -5.67 30.88 28.21
CA SER A 98 -4.61 31.15 29.16
C SER A 98 -3.27 30.60 28.68
N SER A 99 -2.30 31.49 28.52
CA SER A 99 -0.92 31.13 28.19
C SER A 99 -0.19 30.38 29.31
N GLN A 100 -0.74 30.34 30.53
CA GLN A 100 -0.08 29.74 31.69
C GLN A 100 -0.49 28.28 31.94
N VAL A 101 -1.69 27.87 31.52
CA VAL A 101 -2.22 26.54 31.85
C VAL A 101 -1.41 25.43 31.18
N PHE A 102 -1.00 25.65 29.93
CA PHE A 102 -0.28 24.66 29.11
C PHE A 102 1.23 24.91 29.04
N ASN A 103 1.72 25.87 29.82
CA ASN A 103 3.11 26.33 29.80
C ASN A 103 3.85 25.86 31.06
N GLN A 104 4.20 24.57 31.10
CA GLN A 104 5.16 24.05 32.07
C GLN A 104 6.34 23.44 31.30
N PRO A 105 7.57 23.92 31.50
CA PRO A 105 8.75 23.36 30.85
C PRO A 105 8.91 21.88 31.19
N GLY A 106 9.05 21.02 30.17
CA GLY A 106 9.40 19.60 30.34
C GLY A 106 8.25 18.61 30.47
N LEU A 107 6.97 19.03 30.38
CA LEU A 107 5.84 18.08 30.34
C LEU A 107 5.91 17.21 29.08
N ALA A 108 5.65 15.90 29.20
CA ALA A 108 5.55 15.01 28.05
C ALA A 108 4.25 15.27 27.25
N VAL A 109 4.22 14.89 25.96
CA VAL A 109 3.03 15.05 25.09
C VAL A 109 1.78 14.39 25.71
N ALA A 110 1.94 13.25 26.36
CA ALA A 110 0.86 12.54 27.05
C ALA A 110 0.25 13.35 28.21
N GLU A 111 1.08 14.05 28.98
CA GLU A 111 0.65 14.86 30.12
C GLU A 111 -0.06 16.14 29.67
N ARG A 112 0.39 16.75 28.57
CA ARG A 112 -0.32 17.88 27.93
C ARG A 112 -1.69 17.47 27.40
N LYS A 113 -1.80 16.29 26.77
CA LYS A 113 -3.09 15.72 26.33
C LYS A 113 -4.02 15.44 27.51
N ALA A 114 -3.49 14.91 28.61
CA ALA A 114 -4.26 14.70 29.84
C ALA A 114 -4.74 16.01 30.46
N LEU A 115 -3.91 17.06 30.44
CA LEU A 115 -4.27 18.38 30.93
C LEU A 115 -5.38 19.02 30.08
N LEU A 116 -5.28 18.91 28.75
CA LEU A 116 -6.30 19.40 27.82
C LEU A 116 -7.62 18.66 28.02
N TYR A 117 -7.58 17.33 28.16
CA TYR A 117 -8.78 16.55 28.44
C TYR A 117 -9.43 16.97 29.76
N LYS A 118 -8.64 17.10 30.83
CA LYS A 118 -9.14 17.42 32.18
C LYS A 118 -9.67 18.85 32.31
N ARG A 119 -9.01 19.83 31.69
CA ARG A 119 -9.34 21.26 31.83
C ARG A 119 -10.34 21.77 30.80
N VAL A 120 -10.45 21.11 29.65
CA VAL A 120 -11.25 21.60 28.52
C VAL A 120 -12.29 20.57 28.08
N VAL A 121 -11.86 19.37 27.67
CA VAL A 121 -12.76 18.38 27.04
C VAL A 121 -13.80 17.86 28.04
N TRP A 122 -13.37 17.42 29.22
CA TRP A 122 -14.26 16.85 30.22
C TRP A 122 -15.29 17.85 30.78
N PRO A 123 -14.92 19.10 31.13
CA PRO A 123 -15.89 20.13 31.52
C PRO A 123 -16.92 20.44 30.44
N LEU A 124 -16.52 20.50 29.17
CA LEU A 124 -17.44 20.74 28.04
C LEU A 124 -18.35 19.54 27.80
N GLU A 125 -17.81 18.31 27.86
CA GLU A 125 -18.59 17.07 27.76
C GLU A 125 -19.64 16.99 28.88
N TYR A 126 -19.22 17.30 30.12
CA TYR A 126 -20.11 17.38 31.28
C TYR A 126 -21.20 18.44 31.07
N ALA A 127 -20.85 19.62 30.56
CA ALA A 127 -21.81 20.69 30.29
C ALA A 127 -22.86 20.29 29.24
N VAL A 128 -22.46 19.60 28.17
CA VAL A 128 -23.36 19.08 27.14
C VAL A 128 -24.32 18.03 27.71
N LYS A 129 -23.81 17.10 28.51
CA LYS A 129 -24.61 16.04 29.15
C LYS A 129 -25.67 16.62 30.11
N ILE A 130 -25.30 17.57 30.95
CA ILE A 130 -26.22 18.17 31.94
C ILE A 130 -27.17 19.19 31.32
N ALA A 131 -26.76 19.89 30.26
CA ALA A 131 -27.65 20.76 29.50
C ALA A 131 -28.81 19.98 28.83
N GLY A 132 -28.83 18.64 28.95
CA GLY A 132 -29.88 17.81 28.41
C GLY A 132 -29.92 17.89 26.89
N VAL A 133 -28.77 18.17 26.26
CA VAL A 133 -28.55 17.99 24.83
C VAL A 133 -28.54 16.47 24.61
N GLN A 134 -29.72 15.86 24.71
CA GLN A 134 -29.94 14.51 24.24
C GLN A 134 -29.51 14.45 22.78
N GLU A 135 -28.96 13.33 22.35
CA GLU A 135 -28.76 12.99 20.94
C GLU A 135 -30.11 12.94 20.20
N LYS A 136 -30.77 14.09 20.04
CA LYS A 136 -31.84 14.32 19.08
C LYS A 136 -31.24 14.84 17.78
N ARG A 137 -30.07 14.30 17.40
CA ARG A 137 -29.46 14.50 16.08
C ARG A 137 -30.44 14.07 14.99
N ALA A 138 -31.22 13.01 15.24
CA ALA A 138 -32.28 12.54 14.34
C ALA A 138 -33.44 13.53 14.16
N LEU A 139 -33.86 14.26 15.20
CA LEU A 139 -35.01 15.18 15.13
C LEU A 139 -34.64 16.58 14.63
N TRP A 140 -33.41 17.04 14.90
CA TRP A 140 -32.90 18.29 14.33
C TRP A 140 -32.59 18.13 12.83
N MET A 141 -31.97 17.02 12.41
CA MET A 141 -31.75 16.71 10.98
C MET A 141 -33.07 16.39 10.22
N ALA A 142 -34.12 15.93 10.92
CA ALA A 142 -35.43 15.70 10.30
C ALA A 142 -36.29 16.99 10.18
N LYS A 143 -36.16 17.94 11.11
CA LYS A 143 -36.87 19.25 11.04
C LYS A 143 -36.11 20.32 10.27
N HIS A 144 -34.79 20.19 10.20
CA HIS A 144 -33.93 20.95 9.31
C HIS A 144 -33.22 19.89 8.45
N PRO A 145 -33.87 19.38 7.38
CA PRO A 145 -33.12 18.70 6.34
C PRO A 145 -31.94 19.60 5.98
N SER A 146 -30.80 19.02 5.62
CA SER A 146 -29.63 19.77 5.15
C SER A 146 -29.93 20.41 3.78
N THR A 147 -30.85 21.37 3.79
CA THR A 147 -31.05 22.45 2.86
C THR A 147 -30.68 23.72 3.61
N ALA A 148 -29.46 23.79 4.14
CA ALA A 148 -28.82 25.08 4.27
C ALA A 148 -28.38 25.45 2.85
N ALA A 149 -29.31 26.06 2.11
CA ALA A 149 -28.91 27.08 1.16
C ALA A 149 -27.95 28.00 1.92
N LEU A 150 -26.73 28.14 1.40
CA LEU A 150 -25.80 29.16 1.84
C LEU A 150 -26.56 30.49 1.97
N PRO A 151 -26.27 31.33 2.97
CA PRO A 151 -26.85 32.66 3.06
C PRO A 151 -26.78 33.33 1.69
N SER A 152 -27.95 33.55 1.11
CA SER A 152 -28.14 34.19 -0.18
C SER A 152 -27.69 35.64 -0.03
N GLY A 153 -26.38 35.83 -0.20
CA GLY A 153 -25.73 37.11 0.02
C GLY A 153 -24.24 37.02 0.29
N ARG A 154 -23.47 36.19 -0.45
CA ARG A 154 -22.03 36.37 -0.75
C ARG A 154 -21.51 35.21 -1.62
N ASN A 155 -21.34 35.44 -2.93
CA ASN A 155 -20.48 34.72 -3.91
C ASN A 155 -20.10 33.23 -3.65
N THR A 156 -21.05 32.34 -3.40
CA THR A 156 -20.81 30.89 -3.26
C THR A 156 -20.69 30.14 -4.59
N GLY A 157 -21.29 30.69 -5.66
CA GLY A 157 -21.14 30.15 -7.01
C GLY A 157 -19.68 30.12 -7.48
N ALA A 158 -18.87 31.10 -7.07
CA ALA A 158 -17.47 31.18 -7.48
C ALA A 158 -16.56 30.13 -6.80
N LEU A 159 -16.84 29.72 -5.57
CA LEU A 159 -16.03 28.72 -4.85
C LEU A 159 -16.39 27.28 -5.28
N LEU A 160 -17.67 26.98 -5.45
CA LEU A 160 -18.13 25.69 -6.00
C LEU A 160 -17.74 25.51 -7.49
N GLN A 161 -17.76 26.59 -8.29
CA GLN A 161 -17.20 26.57 -9.65
C GLN A 161 -15.69 26.38 -9.67
N LYS A 162 -14.95 26.97 -8.71
CA LYS A 162 -13.49 26.83 -8.61
C LYS A 162 -13.05 25.44 -8.12
N SER A 163 -13.76 24.84 -7.18
CA SER A 163 -13.45 23.47 -6.72
C SER A 163 -13.74 22.44 -7.81
N SER A 164 -14.93 22.52 -8.43
CA SER A 164 -15.27 21.67 -9.58
C SER A 164 -14.39 21.91 -10.81
N SER A 165 -13.79 23.10 -10.98
CA SER A 165 -12.83 23.32 -12.07
C SER A 165 -11.48 22.64 -11.80
N ARG A 166 -11.04 22.54 -10.54
CA ARG A 166 -9.81 21.84 -10.18
C ARG A 166 -9.94 20.33 -10.33
N SER A 167 -11.05 19.74 -9.87
CA SER A 167 -11.33 18.31 -10.07
C SER A 167 -11.45 17.97 -11.56
N ARG A 168 -12.13 18.80 -12.36
CA ARG A 168 -12.18 18.66 -13.82
C ARG A 168 -10.80 18.71 -14.46
N ASN A 169 -9.98 19.70 -14.11
CA ASN A 169 -8.61 19.80 -14.61
C ASN A 169 -7.76 18.58 -14.21
N TRP A 170 -7.98 18.05 -13.01
CA TRP A 170 -7.28 16.85 -12.55
C TRP A 170 -7.60 15.64 -13.46
N VAL A 171 -8.89 15.41 -13.75
CA VAL A 171 -9.33 14.31 -14.63
C VAL A 171 -8.84 14.54 -16.06
N GLU A 172 -8.91 15.78 -16.54
CA GLU A 172 -8.51 16.13 -17.90
C GLU A 172 -7.03 15.81 -18.17
N ARG A 173 -6.14 16.02 -17.19
CA ARG A 173 -4.72 15.65 -17.33
C ARG A 173 -4.52 14.18 -17.70
N LEU A 174 -5.30 13.27 -17.10
CA LEU A 174 -5.25 11.85 -17.43
C LEU A 174 -5.91 11.57 -18.79
N VAL A 175 -7.07 12.18 -19.07
CA VAL A 175 -7.81 12.00 -20.33
C VAL A 175 -7.00 12.44 -21.54
N SER A 176 -6.33 13.59 -21.45
CA SER A 176 -5.49 14.16 -22.51
C SER A 176 -4.03 13.74 -22.43
N SER A 177 -3.70 12.75 -21.58
CA SER A 177 -2.32 12.31 -21.39
C SER A 177 -1.73 11.65 -22.63
N ARG A 178 -0.40 11.69 -22.74
CA ARG A 178 0.36 11.02 -23.80
C ARG A 178 0.03 9.53 -23.87
N LEU A 179 -0.01 8.86 -22.72
CA LEU A 179 -0.33 7.44 -22.63
C LEU A 179 -1.72 7.12 -23.21
N ASN A 180 -2.75 7.92 -22.92
CA ASN A 180 -4.08 7.68 -23.47
C ASN A 180 -4.12 7.79 -25.01
N HIS A 181 -3.35 8.72 -25.58
CA HIS A 181 -3.19 8.83 -27.03
C HIS A 181 -2.49 7.61 -27.63
N GLU A 182 -1.44 7.11 -26.97
CA GLU A 182 -0.68 5.93 -27.38
C GLU A 182 -1.54 4.65 -27.31
N ILE A 183 -2.27 4.43 -26.21
CA ILE A 183 -3.20 3.29 -26.05
C ILE A 183 -4.26 3.32 -27.15
N LYS A 184 -4.83 4.49 -27.44
CA LYS A 184 -5.84 4.63 -28.49
C LYS A 184 -5.25 4.31 -29.87
N ALA A 185 -4.03 4.77 -30.16
CA ALA A 185 -3.34 4.47 -31.41
C ALA A 185 -3.00 2.97 -31.50
N PHE A 186 -2.49 2.39 -30.44
CA PHE A 186 -2.13 0.98 -30.31
C PHE A 186 -3.32 0.07 -30.64
N TYR A 187 -4.48 0.28 -30.03
CA TYR A 187 -5.64 -0.55 -30.32
C TYR A 187 -6.32 -0.24 -31.67
N LYS A 188 -6.01 0.92 -32.28
CA LYS A 188 -6.45 1.22 -33.65
C LYS A 188 -5.61 0.45 -34.68
N THR A 189 -4.30 0.33 -34.45
CA THR A 189 -3.39 -0.45 -35.30
C THR A 189 -3.46 -1.95 -35.01
N ASN A 190 -3.93 -2.33 -33.81
CA ASN A 190 -4.03 -3.73 -33.36
C ASN A 190 -5.47 -4.08 -32.91
N PRO A 191 -6.43 -4.13 -33.84
CA PRO A 191 -7.84 -4.30 -33.51
C PRO A 191 -8.18 -5.68 -32.91
N THR A 192 -7.32 -6.68 -33.10
CA THR A 192 -7.47 -8.04 -32.57
C THR A 192 -6.88 -8.21 -31.16
N THR A 193 -6.05 -7.28 -30.69
CA THR A 193 -5.45 -7.36 -29.35
C THR A 193 -6.52 -7.14 -28.27
N SER A 194 -6.53 -8.02 -27.27
CA SER A 194 -7.47 -7.95 -26.15
C SER A 194 -7.23 -6.71 -25.29
N ARG A 195 -8.27 -5.88 -25.19
CA ARG A 195 -8.27 -4.69 -24.35
C ARG A 195 -8.36 -5.05 -22.89
N THR A 196 -7.84 -4.18 -22.02
CA THR A 196 -8.04 -4.34 -20.58
C THR A 196 -9.53 -4.23 -20.24
N LYS A 197 -10.00 -5.15 -19.40
CA LYS A 197 -11.41 -5.32 -19.08
C LYS A 197 -11.72 -4.89 -17.65
N ILE A 198 -12.69 -3.98 -17.48
CA ILE A 198 -13.12 -3.47 -16.18
C ILE A 198 -14.57 -3.90 -15.93
N ALA A 199 -14.85 -4.53 -14.80
CA ALA A 199 -16.20 -4.72 -14.29
C ALA A 199 -16.57 -3.62 -13.30
N ILE A 200 -17.73 -3.00 -13.49
CA ILE A 200 -18.35 -2.06 -12.53
C ILE A 200 -19.55 -2.77 -11.89
N LEU A 201 -19.46 -3.05 -10.59
CA LEU A 201 -20.58 -3.57 -9.79
C LEU A 201 -21.19 -2.39 -9.04
N ASP A 202 -22.42 -2.02 -9.37
CA ASP A 202 -23.07 -0.82 -8.79
C ASP A 202 -24.60 -0.86 -8.93
N THR A 203 -25.29 0.29 -8.85
CA THR A 203 -26.74 0.46 -9.04
C THR A 203 -27.18 0.41 -10.50
N GLY A 204 -26.22 0.41 -11.41
CA GLY A 204 -26.45 0.21 -12.84
C GLY A 204 -25.80 1.25 -13.73
N TYR A 205 -26.34 1.45 -14.94
CA TYR A 205 -26.18 2.72 -15.65
C TYR A 205 -27.47 3.09 -16.41
N ASP A 206 -27.61 4.38 -16.73
CA ASP A 206 -28.67 4.90 -17.57
C ASP A 206 -28.16 5.05 -19.03
N PRO A 207 -28.60 4.18 -19.96
CA PRO A 207 -28.14 4.18 -21.35
C PRO A 207 -28.57 5.42 -22.14
N ASP A 208 -29.57 6.16 -21.65
CA ASP A 208 -30.14 7.34 -22.29
C ASP A 208 -29.46 8.64 -21.84
N SER A 209 -28.61 8.59 -20.81
CA SER A 209 -27.84 9.78 -20.41
C SER A 209 -26.91 10.23 -21.56
N LEU A 210 -26.73 11.56 -21.66
CA LEU A 210 -26.01 12.19 -22.77
C LEU A 210 -24.58 11.63 -22.94
N PHE A 211 -23.94 11.24 -21.84
CA PHE A 211 -22.61 10.65 -21.85
C PHE A 211 -22.56 9.35 -22.67
N PHE A 212 -23.56 8.46 -22.53
CA PHE A 212 -23.56 7.18 -23.24
C PHE A 212 -24.14 7.27 -24.65
N SER A 213 -24.65 8.43 -25.09
CA SER A 213 -25.11 8.63 -26.47
C SER A 213 -24.03 8.39 -27.54
N SER A 214 -22.75 8.60 -27.19
CA SER A 214 -21.60 8.43 -28.08
C SER A 214 -21.40 6.97 -28.49
N SER A 215 -21.42 6.70 -29.81
CA SER A 215 -21.20 5.35 -30.36
C SER A 215 -19.84 4.75 -29.98
N ALA A 216 -18.81 5.59 -29.81
CA ALA A 216 -17.49 5.15 -29.35
C ALA A 216 -17.55 4.57 -27.94
N ARG A 217 -18.28 5.24 -27.02
CA ARG A 217 -18.50 4.79 -25.64
C ARG A 217 -19.41 3.56 -25.58
N LYS A 218 -20.51 3.53 -26.34
CA LYS A 218 -21.38 2.33 -26.43
C LYS A 218 -20.60 1.09 -26.86
N LYS A 219 -19.66 1.21 -27.81
CA LYS A 219 -18.81 0.09 -28.26
C LYS A 219 -17.86 -0.46 -27.20
N ARG A 220 -17.58 0.31 -26.14
CA ARG A 220 -16.74 -0.11 -25.01
C ARG A 220 -17.53 -0.90 -23.96
N ILE A 221 -18.83 -0.65 -23.82
CA ILE A 221 -19.70 -1.44 -22.94
C ILE A 221 -19.97 -2.78 -23.64
N LYS A 222 -19.37 -3.86 -23.15
CA LYS A 222 -19.39 -5.19 -23.79
C LYS A 222 -20.52 -6.07 -23.31
N ALA A 223 -20.83 -6.00 -22.03
CA ALA A 223 -21.97 -6.69 -21.47
C ALA A 223 -22.55 -5.92 -20.28
N TRP A 224 -23.84 -6.09 -20.10
CA TRP A 224 -24.61 -5.57 -18.98
C TRP A 224 -25.44 -6.73 -18.42
N LYS A 225 -25.46 -6.90 -17.10
CA LYS A 225 -26.26 -7.93 -16.43
C LYS A 225 -26.93 -7.36 -15.20
N ASP A 226 -28.24 -7.51 -15.14
CA ASP A 226 -29.06 -7.10 -13.99
C ASP A 226 -29.29 -8.28 -13.05
N PHE A 227 -28.78 -8.17 -11.82
CA PHE A 227 -28.99 -9.16 -10.76
C PHE A 227 -30.15 -8.78 -9.84
N VAL A 228 -30.78 -7.62 -10.06
CA VAL A 228 -31.91 -7.11 -9.29
C VAL A 228 -33.22 -7.49 -9.99
N VAL A 229 -33.83 -8.57 -9.53
CA VAL A 229 -35.10 -9.07 -10.07
C VAL A 229 -36.26 -8.10 -9.81
N GLY A 230 -37.08 -7.82 -10.82
CA GLY A 230 -38.39 -7.17 -10.67
C GLY A 230 -38.37 -5.63 -10.59
N SER A 231 -37.38 -4.96 -11.18
CA SER A 231 -37.33 -3.50 -11.32
C SER A 231 -37.00 -3.09 -12.76
N ALA A 232 -37.10 -1.79 -13.09
CA ALA A 232 -36.65 -1.26 -14.37
C ALA A 232 -35.20 -1.70 -14.65
N GLU A 233 -34.92 -2.13 -15.89
CA GLU A 233 -33.62 -2.63 -16.36
C GLU A 233 -32.59 -1.50 -16.57
N GLN A 234 -32.59 -0.50 -15.70
CA GLN A 234 -31.70 0.67 -15.78
C GLN A 234 -31.42 1.23 -14.38
N ASP A 235 -30.36 2.03 -14.30
CA ASP A 235 -30.06 2.78 -13.08
C ASP A 235 -31.16 3.79 -12.77
N ILE A 236 -31.76 3.67 -11.60
CA ILE A 236 -32.80 4.59 -11.10
C ILE A 236 -32.29 5.50 -9.99
N ASP A 237 -31.06 5.30 -9.55
CA ASP A 237 -30.40 6.05 -8.48
C ASP A 237 -29.45 7.11 -9.07
N GLY A 238 -28.67 6.73 -10.08
CA GLY A 238 -27.71 7.59 -10.76
C GLY A 238 -26.28 7.42 -10.24
N HIS A 239 -26.05 6.75 -9.12
CA HIS A 239 -24.70 6.48 -8.60
C HIS A 239 -23.87 5.66 -9.59
N GLY A 240 -24.38 4.51 -10.06
CA GLY A 240 -23.68 3.67 -11.02
C GLY A 240 -23.44 4.34 -12.36
N THR A 241 -24.39 5.14 -12.86
CA THR A 241 -24.23 5.99 -14.04
C THR A 241 -23.03 6.94 -13.90
N HIS A 242 -22.90 7.58 -12.74
CA HIS A 242 -21.78 8.46 -12.43
C HIS A 242 -20.47 7.65 -12.37
N VAL A 243 -20.39 6.60 -11.55
CA VAL A 243 -19.21 5.73 -11.38
C VAL A 243 -18.70 5.18 -12.71
N LEU A 244 -19.59 4.62 -13.53
CA LEU A 244 -19.26 4.08 -14.85
C LEU A 244 -18.66 5.15 -15.77
N SER A 245 -19.30 6.32 -15.83
CA SER A 245 -18.85 7.41 -16.69
C SER A 245 -17.45 7.90 -16.29
N THR A 246 -17.13 7.97 -14.99
CA THR A 246 -15.83 8.38 -14.47
C THR A 246 -14.73 7.42 -14.90
N ALA A 247 -14.94 6.11 -14.75
CA ALA A 247 -13.98 5.11 -15.21
C ALA A 247 -13.74 5.20 -16.73
N MET A 248 -14.82 5.37 -17.51
CA MET A 248 -14.75 5.48 -18.97
C MET A 248 -14.12 6.79 -19.47
N LYS A 249 -14.18 7.88 -18.70
CA LYS A 249 -13.47 9.13 -19.03
C LYS A 249 -11.96 8.94 -18.95
N ILE A 250 -11.48 8.30 -17.90
CA ILE A 250 -10.03 8.12 -17.63
C ILE A 250 -9.43 7.00 -18.49
N ALA A 251 -10.14 5.88 -18.65
CA ALA A 251 -9.70 4.73 -19.45
C ALA A 251 -10.63 4.50 -20.67
N PRO A 252 -10.68 5.42 -21.65
CA PRO A 252 -11.64 5.36 -22.77
C PRO A 252 -11.43 4.17 -23.73
N SER A 253 -10.26 3.54 -23.68
CA SER A 253 -9.91 2.37 -24.51
C SER A 253 -10.26 1.03 -23.88
N ALA A 254 -10.53 0.99 -22.57
CA ALA A 254 -10.89 -0.23 -21.85
C ALA A 254 -12.26 -0.76 -22.30
N ASP A 255 -12.42 -2.08 -22.24
CA ASP A 255 -13.71 -2.72 -22.41
C ASP A 255 -14.40 -2.84 -21.04
N VAL A 256 -15.65 -2.42 -20.93
CA VAL A 256 -16.36 -2.31 -19.65
C VAL A 256 -17.55 -3.27 -19.58
N TYR A 257 -17.69 -3.92 -18.44
CA TYR A 257 -18.74 -4.87 -18.11
C TYR A 257 -19.47 -4.33 -16.90
N VAL A 258 -20.80 -4.29 -16.95
CA VAL A 258 -21.55 -3.59 -15.92
C VAL A 258 -22.54 -4.56 -15.28
N ALA A 259 -22.44 -4.72 -13.96
CA ALA A 259 -23.32 -5.56 -13.17
C ALA A 259 -24.14 -4.70 -12.22
N ARG A 260 -25.46 -4.71 -12.41
CA ARG A 260 -26.37 -4.06 -11.46
C ARG A 260 -26.67 -4.99 -10.31
N VAL A 261 -26.20 -4.63 -9.12
CA VAL A 261 -26.32 -5.45 -7.91
C VAL A 261 -27.25 -4.84 -6.87
N ALA A 262 -27.51 -3.53 -6.91
CA ALA A 262 -28.43 -2.83 -6.01
C ALA A 262 -29.38 -1.90 -6.79
N LYS A 263 -30.51 -1.53 -6.19
CA LYS A 263 -31.40 -0.51 -6.78
C LYS A 263 -30.95 0.92 -6.47
N ASN A 264 -30.39 1.10 -5.27
CA ASN A 264 -29.92 2.35 -4.69
C ASN A 264 -28.92 2.02 -3.57
N ASP A 265 -28.29 3.04 -3.00
CA ASP A 265 -27.25 2.91 -1.96
C ASP A 265 -27.73 2.17 -0.69
N ALA A 266 -29.01 2.26 -0.33
CA ALA A 266 -29.53 1.60 0.85
C ALA A 266 -29.67 0.07 0.68
N ASP A 267 -29.78 -0.40 -0.57
CA ASP A 267 -30.05 -1.81 -0.90
C ASP A 267 -28.79 -2.70 -0.93
N PHE A 268 -27.58 -2.12 -0.88
CA PHE A 268 -26.34 -2.91 -0.97
C PHE A 268 -26.23 -3.97 0.13
N THR A 269 -26.67 -3.65 1.35
CA THR A 269 -26.63 -4.60 2.49
C THR A 269 -27.52 -5.84 2.28
N GLN A 270 -28.57 -5.73 1.46
CA GLN A 270 -29.50 -6.81 1.11
C GLN A 270 -29.14 -7.50 -0.21
N SER A 271 -28.05 -7.09 -0.86
CA SER A 271 -27.68 -7.52 -2.21
C SER A 271 -26.54 -8.53 -2.22
N ARG A 272 -26.31 -9.25 -1.12
CA ARG A 272 -25.15 -10.10 -0.89
C ARG A 272 -25.03 -11.22 -1.92
N GLU A 273 -26.11 -11.99 -2.11
CA GLU A 273 -26.16 -13.08 -3.07
C GLU A 273 -25.99 -12.56 -4.51
N ARG A 274 -26.49 -11.35 -4.80
CA ARG A 274 -26.33 -10.68 -6.09
C ARG A 274 -24.88 -10.28 -6.33
N ILE A 275 -24.19 -9.73 -5.32
CA ILE A 275 -22.77 -9.39 -5.38
C ILE A 275 -21.93 -10.65 -5.63
N VAL A 276 -22.20 -11.75 -4.92
CA VAL A 276 -21.51 -13.04 -5.15
C VAL A 276 -21.68 -13.52 -6.60
N GLN A 277 -22.90 -13.47 -7.12
CA GLN A 277 -23.18 -13.86 -8.51
C GLN A 277 -22.52 -12.91 -9.51
N ALA A 278 -22.50 -11.61 -9.23
CA ALA A 278 -21.89 -10.60 -10.08
C ALA A 278 -20.36 -10.72 -10.13
N VAL A 279 -19.71 -11.03 -9.01
CA VAL A 279 -18.27 -11.32 -8.95
C VAL A 279 -17.97 -12.54 -9.83
N ARG A 280 -18.69 -13.65 -9.64
CA ARG A 280 -18.49 -14.86 -10.46
C ARG A 280 -18.73 -14.60 -11.95
N TRP A 281 -19.77 -13.87 -12.30
CA TRP A 281 -20.06 -13.49 -13.68
C TRP A 281 -18.94 -12.64 -14.29
N ALA A 282 -18.49 -11.60 -13.58
CA ALA A 282 -17.44 -10.72 -14.05
C ALA A 282 -16.12 -11.49 -14.28
N VAL A 283 -15.72 -12.32 -13.32
CA VAL A 283 -14.41 -12.98 -13.36
C VAL A 283 -14.42 -14.24 -14.21
N ASN A 284 -15.40 -15.12 -14.02
CA ASN A 284 -15.38 -16.46 -14.61
C ASN A 284 -16.05 -16.48 -15.99
N GLU A 285 -17.14 -15.73 -16.19
CA GLU A 285 -17.82 -15.69 -17.49
C GLU A 285 -17.21 -14.61 -18.41
N MET A 286 -17.01 -13.38 -17.93
CA MET A 286 -16.53 -12.26 -18.75
C MET A 286 -15.00 -12.17 -18.82
N GLY A 287 -14.30 -12.80 -17.87
CA GLY A 287 -12.85 -12.84 -17.83
C GLY A 287 -12.23 -11.46 -17.64
N VAL A 288 -12.80 -10.61 -16.77
CA VAL A 288 -12.29 -9.25 -16.54
C VAL A 288 -10.92 -9.24 -15.86
N ASP A 289 -10.20 -8.13 -16.00
CA ASP A 289 -8.90 -7.90 -15.36
C ASP A 289 -9.06 -7.11 -14.05
N ILE A 290 -10.07 -6.24 -13.99
CA ILE A 290 -10.32 -5.32 -12.87
C ILE A 290 -11.80 -5.38 -12.47
N VAL A 291 -12.08 -5.36 -11.18
CA VAL A 291 -13.42 -5.24 -10.59
C VAL A 291 -13.46 -4.02 -9.67
N SER A 292 -14.35 -3.09 -9.96
CA SER A 292 -14.60 -1.88 -9.15
C SER A 292 -15.90 -2.02 -8.37
N MET A 293 -15.83 -1.81 -7.06
CA MET A 293 -16.94 -1.90 -6.11
C MET A 293 -17.07 -0.60 -5.31
N SER A 294 -17.86 0.34 -5.82
CA SER A 294 -18.03 1.68 -5.22
C SER A 294 -19.04 1.70 -4.06
N PHE A 295 -19.03 0.66 -3.23
CA PHE A 295 -19.94 0.47 -2.10
C PHE A 295 -19.25 -0.27 -0.97
N GLY A 296 -19.83 -0.24 0.22
CA GLY A 296 -19.36 -1.04 1.36
C GLY A 296 -20.24 -0.91 2.59
N TRP A 297 -19.92 -1.66 3.64
CA TRP A 297 -20.58 -1.61 4.94
C TRP A 297 -19.60 -2.00 6.07
N PRO A 298 -19.89 -1.66 7.35
CA PRO A 298 -18.87 -1.71 8.41
C PRO A 298 -18.16 -3.04 8.66
N LYS A 299 -18.83 -4.19 8.49
CA LYS A 299 -18.26 -5.52 8.76
C LYS A 299 -18.84 -6.58 7.85
N GLU A 300 -18.04 -7.56 7.51
CA GLU A 300 -18.54 -8.75 6.81
C GLU A 300 -19.61 -9.49 7.63
N ASP A 301 -20.55 -10.13 6.93
CA ASP A 301 -21.53 -11.03 7.53
C ASP A 301 -20.88 -12.37 7.96
N LYS A 302 -21.49 -13.05 8.93
CA LYS A 302 -21.02 -14.35 9.44
C LYS A 302 -20.87 -15.44 8.36
N SER A 303 -21.68 -15.37 7.31
CA SER A 303 -21.63 -16.33 6.18
C SER A 303 -20.34 -16.26 5.37
N ARG A 304 -19.62 -15.10 5.41
CA ARG A 304 -18.43 -14.82 4.61
C ARG A 304 -18.57 -15.09 3.11
N SER A 305 -19.79 -15.01 2.56
CA SER A 305 -20.08 -15.46 1.20
C SER A 305 -19.37 -14.63 0.13
N ILE A 306 -19.21 -13.33 0.36
CA ILE A 306 -18.52 -12.41 -0.55
C ILE A 306 -17.00 -12.62 -0.44
N SER A 307 -16.43 -12.78 0.77
CA SER A 307 -15.01 -13.17 0.87
C SER A 307 -14.73 -14.46 0.14
N GLN A 308 -15.50 -15.52 0.39
CA GLN A 308 -15.32 -16.80 -0.30
C GLN A 308 -15.42 -16.65 -1.82
N ALA A 309 -16.33 -15.81 -2.32
CA ALA A 309 -16.43 -15.56 -3.76
C ALA A 309 -15.17 -14.88 -4.30
N ILE A 310 -14.63 -13.87 -3.61
CA ILE A 310 -13.40 -13.17 -3.99
C ILE A 310 -12.19 -14.12 -3.90
N GLU A 311 -12.03 -14.83 -2.78
CA GLU A 311 -10.95 -15.80 -2.53
C GLU A 311 -10.92 -16.90 -3.61
N ILE A 312 -12.08 -17.48 -3.95
CA ILE A 312 -12.19 -18.52 -4.99
C ILE A 312 -11.77 -17.98 -6.35
N VAL A 313 -12.37 -16.88 -6.81
CA VAL A 313 -12.07 -16.37 -8.16
C VAL A 313 -10.65 -15.81 -8.27
N SER A 314 -10.10 -15.27 -7.17
CA SER A 314 -8.68 -14.88 -7.10
C SER A 314 -7.79 -16.11 -7.28
N THR A 315 -8.06 -17.18 -6.55
CA THR A 315 -7.29 -18.44 -6.64
C THR A 315 -7.38 -19.06 -8.04
N GLU A 316 -8.58 -19.13 -8.62
CA GLU A 316 -8.82 -19.66 -9.98
C GLU A 316 -8.09 -18.85 -11.07
N ARG A 317 -7.70 -17.60 -10.76
CA ARG A 317 -7.00 -16.69 -11.67
C ARG A 317 -5.54 -16.46 -11.29
N ASP A 318 -4.96 -17.29 -10.42
CA ASP A 318 -3.61 -17.13 -9.88
C ASP A 318 -3.37 -15.73 -9.28
N GLU A 319 -4.40 -15.14 -8.69
CA GLU A 319 -4.45 -13.77 -8.15
C GLU A 319 -4.23 -12.66 -9.20
N ARG A 320 -4.32 -12.99 -10.50
CA ARG A 320 -4.16 -12.05 -11.63
C ARG A 320 -5.47 -11.32 -11.96
N ILE A 321 -6.09 -10.79 -10.91
CA ILE A 321 -7.28 -9.96 -10.94
C ILE A 321 -7.21 -8.87 -9.87
N LEU A 322 -7.59 -7.65 -10.23
CA LEU A 322 -7.51 -6.50 -9.35
C LEU A 322 -8.91 -6.13 -8.84
N PHE A 323 -9.09 -6.15 -7.53
CA PHE A 323 -10.30 -5.65 -6.89
C PHE A 323 -10.04 -4.28 -6.24
N PHE A 324 -10.91 -3.30 -6.52
CA PHE A 324 -10.90 -1.98 -5.90
C PHE A 324 -12.24 -1.73 -5.21
N ALA A 325 -12.20 -1.21 -3.98
CA ALA A 325 -13.43 -0.86 -3.26
C ALA A 325 -13.32 0.43 -2.45
N ALA A 326 -14.48 1.06 -2.24
CA ALA A 326 -14.61 2.29 -1.48
C ALA A 326 -14.31 2.04 0.01
N ALA A 327 -13.34 2.78 0.58
CA ALA A 327 -12.86 2.51 1.95
C ALA A 327 -13.89 2.82 3.04
N SER A 328 -14.65 3.92 2.93
CA SER A 328 -15.79 4.36 3.78
C SER A 328 -15.95 5.88 3.67
N ASN A 329 -17.18 6.37 3.90
CA ASN A 329 -17.49 7.80 4.06
C ASN A 329 -17.96 8.17 5.49
N SER A 330 -17.67 7.34 6.50
CA SER A 330 -18.16 7.54 7.88
C SER A 330 -17.14 8.13 8.85
N GLY A 331 -15.99 8.60 8.35
CA GLY A 331 -14.93 9.17 9.17
C GLY A 331 -14.44 8.19 10.25
N GLY A 332 -14.14 8.72 11.43
CA GLY A 332 -13.62 7.95 12.57
C GLY A 332 -14.64 7.04 13.28
N ASP A 333 -15.92 7.03 12.86
CA ASP A 333 -16.96 6.22 13.52
C ASP A 333 -16.78 4.71 13.23
N TYR A 334 -16.14 4.38 12.11
CA TYR A 334 -15.88 3.01 11.68
C TYR A 334 -14.48 2.86 11.12
N ALA A 335 -13.92 1.66 11.25
CA ALA A 335 -12.75 1.27 10.46
C ALA A 335 -13.12 1.12 8.96
N GLU A 336 -12.15 0.73 8.16
CA GLU A 336 -12.35 0.45 6.74
C GLU A 336 -13.47 -0.59 6.52
N TRP A 337 -14.41 -0.24 5.65
CA TRP A 337 -15.60 -1.03 5.38
C TRP A 337 -15.30 -2.27 4.55
N PHE A 338 -16.12 -3.30 4.69
CA PHE A 338 -16.13 -4.44 3.78
C PHE A 338 -16.90 -4.06 2.49
N PRO A 339 -16.45 -4.43 1.27
CA PRO A 339 -15.35 -5.35 0.96
C PRO A 339 -13.95 -4.71 0.91
N ALA A 340 -13.80 -3.40 1.11
CA ALA A 340 -12.50 -2.74 1.04
C ALA A 340 -11.46 -3.29 2.04
N SER A 341 -11.91 -3.73 3.22
CA SER A 341 -11.06 -4.35 4.24
C SER A 341 -10.65 -5.81 3.96
N HIS A 342 -11.08 -6.39 2.84
CA HIS A 342 -10.68 -7.76 2.44
C HIS A 342 -9.24 -7.79 1.91
N GLU A 343 -8.47 -8.85 2.18
CA GLU A 343 -7.06 -8.97 1.80
C GLU A 343 -6.78 -8.88 0.29
N PHE A 344 -7.58 -9.55 -0.56
CA PHE A 344 -7.50 -9.41 -2.02
C PHE A 344 -8.02 -8.08 -2.61
N VAL A 345 -8.51 -7.15 -1.78
CA VAL A 345 -9.10 -5.90 -2.23
C VAL A 345 -8.17 -4.73 -1.92
N THR A 346 -8.08 -3.79 -2.85
CA THR A 346 -7.41 -2.51 -2.65
C THR A 346 -8.43 -1.47 -2.21
N ALA A 347 -8.35 -1.06 -0.96
CA ALA A 347 -9.18 0.01 -0.41
C ALA A 347 -8.76 1.38 -0.95
N VAL A 348 -9.73 2.15 -1.44
CA VAL A 348 -9.50 3.47 -2.04
C VAL A 348 -10.18 4.56 -1.20
N ARG A 349 -9.38 5.55 -0.80
CA ARG A 349 -9.84 6.76 -0.09
C ARG A 349 -9.99 7.95 -1.03
N ALA A 350 -10.79 8.93 -0.60
CA ALA A 350 -11.06 10.15 -1.34
C ALA A 350 -10.11 11.28 -0.93
N THR A 351 -9.56 11.97 -1.91
CA THR A 351 -8.79 13.19 -1.73
C THR A 351 -9.37 14.34 -2.54
N THR A 352 -9.00 15.57 -2.18
CA THR A 352 -9.16 16.71 -3.09
C THR A 352 -8.21 16.58 -4.30
N ALA A 353 -8.35 17.47 -5.28
CA ALA A 353 -7.46 17.54 -6.44
C ALA A 353 -6.00 17.90 -6.07
N GLU A 354 -5.79 18.45 -4.89
CA GLU A 354 -4.47 18.77 -4.33
C GLU A 354 -3.87 17.61 -3.49
N GLY A 355 -4.62 16.51 -3.31
CA GLY A 355 -4.16 15.35 -2.55
C GLY A 355 -4.49 15.37 -1.06
N SER A 356 -5.28 16.34 -0.58
CA SER A 356 -5.74 16.38 0.81
C SER A 356 -6.75 15.27 1.08
N PHE A 357 -6.49 14.41 2.06
CA PHE A 357 -7.43 13.38 2.47
C PHE A 357 -8.61 13.97 3.24
N GLU A 358 -9.82 13.56 2.87
CA GLU A 358 -11.04 14.06 3.48
C GLU A 358 -11.36 13.43 4.85
N THR A 359 -12.04 14.21 5.68
CA THR A 359 -12.41 13.81 7.06
C THR A 359 -13.42 12.68 7.13
N PHE A 360 -14.18 12.45 6.05
CA PHE A 360 -15.13 11.35 5.96
C PHE A 360 -14.45 10.01 5.63
N ASN A 361 -13.17 9.99 5.27
CA ASN A 361 -12.47 8.72 5.04
C ASN A 361 -12.35 7.91 6.32
N ALA A 362 -12.38 6.58 6.19
CA ALA A 362 -11.99 5.70 7.30
C ALA A 362 -10.55 6.02 7.77
N PRO A 363 -10.30 5.99 9.09
CA PRO A 363 -8.96 6.14 9.62
C PRO A 363 -8.03 5.04 9.06
N PRO A 364 -6.72 5.31 8.93
CA PRO A 364 -5.76 4.29 8.56
C PRO A 364 -5.73 3.18 9.61
N ASN A 365 -5.61 1.93 9.18
CA ASN A 365 -5.22 0.85 10.08
C ASN A 365 -3.72 0.96 10.35
N PHE A 366 -3.33 1.33 11.57
CA PHE A 366 -1.92 1.56 11.93
C PHE A 366 -1.04 0.31 11.90
N SER A 367 -1.63 -0.90 11.92
CA SER A 367 -0.92 -2.16 11.69
C SER A 367 -1.15 -2.76 10.29
N GLY A 368 -1.93 -2.08 9.44
CA GLY A 368 -2.31 -2.55 8.11
C GLY A 368 -1.33 -2.16 7.01
N ALA A 369 -1.77 -2.26 5.76
CA ALA A 369 -1.04 -1.74 4.61
C ALA A 369 -1.16 -0.20 4.54
N ASP A 370 -0.25 0.47 3.82
CA ASP A 370 -0.40 1.90 3.51
C ASP A 370 -1.72 2.17 2.80
N VAL A 371 -2.25 3.34 3.12
CA VAL A 371 -3.47 3.92 2.59
C VAL A 371 -3.22 4.50 1.20
N LEU A 372 -4.08 4.14 0.27
CA LEU A 372 -4.16 4.74 -1.06
C LEU A 372 -5.34 5.70 -1.14
N GLY A 373 -5.10 6.92 -1.59
CA GLY A 373 -6.15 7.91 -1.88
C GLY A 373 -5.97 8.51 -3.27
N THR A 374 -7.08 8.79 -3.95
CA THR A 374 -7.09 9.52 -5.21
C THR A 374 -8.27 10.50 -5.22
N LEU A 375 -8.39 11.31 -6.29
CA LEU A 375 -9.45 12.31 -6.42
C LEU A 375 -10.81 11.68 -6.10
N GLY A 376 -11.49 12.22 -5.10
CA GLY A 376 -12.82 11.78 -4.67
C GLY A 376 -13.69 12.93 -4.19
N VAL A 377 -13.27 14.18 -4.39
CA VAL A 377 -14.02 15.40 -4.05
C VAL A 377 -14.38 16.15 -5.32
N ASP A 378 -15.65 16.55 -5.42
CA ASP A 378 -16.24 17.27 -6.55
C ASP A 378 -15.98 16.59 -7.90
N VAL A 379 -16.00 15.26 -7.94
CA VAL A 379 -15.75 14.47 -9.15
C VAL A 379 -16.93 14.64 -10.09
N THR A 380 -16.68 15.11 -11.31
CA THR A 380 -17.73 15.34 -12.32
C THR A 380 -17.94 14.12 -13.23
N GLY A 381 -19.13 13.55 -13.20
CA GLY A 381 -19.53 12.46 -14.09
C GLY A 381 -20.95 12.62 -14.63
N ALA A 382 -21.39 11.62 -15.37
CA ALA A 382 -22.67 11.61 -16.04
C ALA A 382 -23.83 11.65 -15.04
N SER A 383 -24.81 12.48 -15.37
CA SER A 383 -26.08 12.59 -14.68
C SER A 383 -27.19 12.04 -15.56
N ARG A 384 -28.25 11.59 -14.90
CA ARG A 384 -29.47 11.10 -15.54
C ARG A 384 -30.43 12.23 -15.92
N ASP A 385 -30.21 13.42 -15.36
CA ASP A 385 -30.98 14.61 -15.69
C ASP A 385 -30.59 15.10 -17.10
N PRO A 386 -31.52 15.10 -18.08
CA PRO A 386 -31.22 15.58 -19.43
C PRO A 386 -30.89 17.08 -19.48
N GLU A 387 -31.41 17.89 -18.55
CA GLU A 387 -31.13 19.32 -18.47
C GLU A 387 -29.76 19.60 -17.84
N ASN A 388 -29.34 18.73 -16.92
CA ASN A 388 -28.05 18.78 -16.25
C ASN A 388 -27.29 17.46 -16.48
N PRO A 389 -26.69 17.26 -17.67
CA PRO A 389 -26.15 15.98 -18.10
C PRO A 389 -24.88 15.53 -17.35
N GLU A 390 -24.32 16.42 -16.53
CA GLU A 390 -23.22 16.11 -15.63
C GLU A 390 -23.56 16.56 -14.20
N ARG A 391 -23.08 15.81 -13.22
CA ARG A 391 -23.16 16.16 -11.80
C ARG A 391 -21.80 15.98 -11.13
N SER A 392 -21.55 16.78 -10.09
CA SER A 392 -20.36 16.62 -9.25
C SER A 392 -20.74 16.07 -7.89
N ASP A 393 -20.05 15.02 -7.45
CA ASP A 393 -20.26 14.39 -6.15
C ASP A 393 -18.93 14.10 -5.46
N SER A 394 -18.98 13.85 -4.14
CA SER A 394 -17.81 13.58 -3.31
C SER A 394 -17.99 12.31 -2.49
N GLY A 395 -16.93 11.52 -2.34
CA GLY A 395 -16.92 10.26 -1.61
C GLY A 395 -15.88 9.27 -2.13
N THR A 396 -15.55 8.28 -1.29
CA THR A 396 -14.68 7.15 -1.65
C THR A 396 -15.21 6.33 -2.82
N SER A 397 -16.53 6.32 -3.01
CA SER A 397 -17.22 5.72 -4.16
C SER A 397 -16.79 6.33 -5.51
N PHE A 398 -16.43 7.61 -5.56
CA PHE A 398 -15.97 8.27 -6.79
C PHE A 398 -14.45 8.16 -6.99
N ALA A 399 -13.69 8.00 -5.92
CA ALA A 399 -12.25 7.71 -5.98
C ALA A 399 -11.97 6.27 -6.47
N THR A 400 -12.82 5.31 -6.11
CA THR A 400 -12.68 3.89 -6.48
C THR A 400 -12.61 3.64 -8.00
N PRO A 401 -13.53 4.14 -8.84
CA PRO A 401 -13.46 3.94 -10.29
C PRO A 401 -12.28 4.67 -10.94
N ILE A 402 -11.78 5.73 -10.30
CA ILE A 402 -10.57 6.44 -10.74
C ILE A 402 -9.34 5.55 -10.55
N ALA A 403 -9.17 4.95 -9.36
CA ALA A 403 -8.09 4.00 -9.13
C ALA A 403 -8.18 2.78 -10.05
N ALA A 404 -9.38 2.23 -10.27
CA ALA A 404 -9.60 1.13 -11.22
C ALA A 404 -9.22 1.51 -12.66
N ALA A 405 -9.59 2.71 -13.11
CA ALA A 405 -9.23 3.21 -14.44
C ALA A 405 -7.72 3.49 -14.59
N ILE A 406 -7.06 4.02 -13.55
CA ILE A 406 -5.61 4.17 -13.54
C ILE A 406 -4.92 2.80 -13.62
N GLY A 407 -5.43 1.79 -12.89
CA GLY A 407 -4.96 0.41 -13.02
C GLY A 407 -5.10 -0.14 -14.45
N ALA A 408 -6.19 0.20 -15.14
CA ALA A 408 -6.36 -0.18 -16.54
C ALA A 408 -5.36 0.51 -17.47
N LEU A 409 -5.02 1.79 -17.23
CA LEU A 409 -3.98 2.50 -17.98
C LEU A 409 -2.61 1.86 -17.79
N VAL A 410 -2.26 1.44 -16.56
CA VAL A 410 -1.01 0.71 -16.27
C VAL A 410 -0.97 -0.62 -17.02
N LEU A 411 -2.04 -1.41 -16.98
CA LEU A 411 -2.12 -2.69 -17.68
C LEU A 411 -2.04 -2.52 -19.21
N ASP A 412 -2.68 -1.49 -19.76
CA ASP A 412 -2.57 -1.16 -21.19
C ASP A 412 -1.16 -0.66 -21.55
N ALA A 413 -0.49 0.09 -20.67
CA ALA A 413 0.90 0.52 -20.87
C ALA A 413 1.85 -0.69 -20.92
N ALA A 414 1.73 -1.61 -19.97
CA ALA A 414 2.50 -2.85 -19.96
C ALA A 414 2.29 -3.66 -21.26
N LYS A 415 1.05 -3.79 -21.74
CA LYS A 415 0.76 -4.46 -23.03
C LYS A 415 1.42 -3.80 -24.25
N ILE A 416 1.60 -2.49 -24.22
CA ILE A 416 2.29 -1.76 -25.28
C ILE A 416 3.78 -2.11 -25.25
N ASP A 417 4.38 -2.07 -24.05
CA ASP A 417 5.80 -2.35 -23.81
C ASP A 417 6.20 -3.81 -24.09
N ALA A 418 5.31 -4.75 -23.75
CA ALA A 418 5.40 -6.19 -24.00
C ALA A 418 5.77 -6.62 -25.43
N ARG A 419 5.65 -5.69 -26.39
CA ARG A 419 5.91 -5.96 -27.79
C ARG A 419 7.40 -5.82 -28.10
N SER A 420 8.09 -6.96 -28.06
CA SER A 420 9.34 -7.15 -28.79
C SER A 420 9.16 -7.06 -30.31
N SER A 421 10.23 -6.74 -31.03
CA SER A 421 10.37 -6.71 -32.50
C SER A 421 9.92 -8.00 -33.24
N ASN A 422 9.63 -9.09 -32.51
CA ASN A 422 9.20 -10.40 -33.03
C ASN A 422 7.77 -10.83 -32.63
N GLY A 423 6.97 -9.97 -31.97
CA GLY A 423 5.52 -10.21 -31.83
C GLY A 423 5.07 -11.31 -30.86
N GLN A 424 5.93 -11.81 -29.96
CA GLN A 424 5.54 -12.65 -28.83
C GLN A 424 5.49 -11.81 -27.54
N LEU A 425 4.37 -11.91 -26.80
CA LEU A 425 4.23 -11.36 -25.45
C LEU A 425 5.01 -12.28 -24.49
N ASN A 426 6.25 -11.91 -24.14
CA ASN A 426 6.94 -12.48 -22.98
C ASN A 426 6.86 -11.44 -21.87
N ASP A 427 5.92 -11.58 -20.94
CA ASP A 427 5.51 -10.42 -20.17
C ASP A 427 5.27 -10.73 -18.70
N ARG A 428 6.33 -11.22 -18.06
CA ARG A 428 6.43 -11.32 -16.59
C ARG A 428 6.03 -10.00 -15.92
N THR A 429 6.34 -8.86 -16.54
CA THR A 429 5.95 -7.53 -16.10
C THR A 429 4.43 -7.36 -16.10
N TYR A 430 3.75 -7.56 -17.23
CA TYR A 430 2.29 -7.50 -17.31
C TYR A 430 1.59 -8.48 -16.35
N GLU A 431 1.99 -9.75 -16.32
CA GLU A 431 1.34 -10.72 -15.44
C GLU A 431 1.54 -10.39 -13.95
N THR A 432 2.68 -9.81 -13.58
CA THR A 432 2.92 -9.34 -12.21
C THR A 432 2.05 -8.12 -11.88
N LEU A 433 1.93 -7.16 -12.79
CA LEU A 433 1.11 -5.96 -12.60
C LEU A 433 -0.39 -6.29 -12.48
N ARG A 434 -0.84 -7.44 -12.99
CA ARG A 434 -2.22 -7.93 -12.78
C ARG A 434 -2.50 -8.41 -11.36
N THR A 435 -1.47 -8.64 -10.56
CA THR A 435 -1.64 -9.01 -9.15
C THR A 435 -1.86 -7.78 -8.30
N ARG A 436 -2.62 -7.90 -7.20
CA ARG A 436 -2.83 -6.81 -6.25
C ARG A 436 -1.52 -6.20 -5.78
N ARG A 437 -0.52 -7.02 -5.47
CA ARG A 437 0.78 -6.55 -4.98
C ARG A 437 1.58 -5.80 -6.06
N GLY A 438 1.66 -6.33 -7.28
CA GLY A 438 2.35 -5.66 -8.39
C GLY A 438 1.71 -4.31 -8.72
N MET A 439 0.38 -4.26 -8.80
CA MET A 439 -0.33 -3.00 -9.00
C MET A 439 -0.15 -2.04 -7.81
N ARG A 440 -0.09 -2.54 -6.58
CA ARG A 440 0.15 -1.71 -5.40
C ARG A 440 1.55 -1.10 -5.40
N LYS A 441 2.60 -1.87 -5.74
CA LYS A 441 3.95 -1.34 -5.93
C LYS A 441 3.95 -0.25 -6.99
N MET A 442 3.29 -0.50 -8.13
CA MET A 442 3.14 0.50 -9.18
C MET A 442 2.43 1.75 -8.65
N PHE A 443 1.32 1.62 -7.93
CA PHE A 443 0.57 2.76 -7.40
C PHE A 443 1.36 3.58 -6.38
N CYS A 444 2.26 2.96 -5.63
CA CYS A 444 3.17 3.62 -4.67
C CYS A 444 4.47 4.13 -5.30
N ALA A 445 4.69 3.93 -6.60
CA ALA A 445 5.84 4.49 -7.31
C ALA A 445 5.76 6.03 -7.35
N GLU A 446 6.91 6.72 -7.34
CA GLU A 446 6.98 8.18 -7.34
C GLU A 446 6.35 8.81 -8.59
N SER A 447 6.41 8.12 -9.74
CA SER A 447 5.75 8.57 -10.96
C SER A 447 4.22 8.44 -10.93
N MET A 448 3.68 7.63 -10.01
CA MET A 448 2.25 7.35 -9.88
C MET A 448 1.61 8.12 -8.72
N SER A 449 2.29 8.20 -7.59
CA SER A 449 1.76 8.83 -6.39
C SER A 449 2.78 9.63 -5.60
N ARG A 450 2.26 10.51 -4.75
CA ARG A 450 3.04 11.27 -3.79
C ARG A 450 2.77 10.76 -2.38
N LYS A 451 3.83 10.45 -1.63
CA LYS A 451 3.72 10.12 -0.21
C LYS A 451 3.33 11.38 0.58
N MET A 452 2.15 11.38 1.17
CA MET A 452 1.58 12.54 1.90
C MET A 452 1.94 12.52 3.38
N ASN A 453 2.11 11.32 3.94
CA ASN A 453 2.62 11.06 5.29
C ASN A 453 3.18 9.63 5.31
N GLU A 454 3.67 9.17 6.47
CA GLU A 454 4.26 7.84 6.66
C GLU A 454 3.41 6.68 6.12
N ARG A 455 2.09 6.85 6.00
CA ARG A 455 1.14 5.78 5.72
C ARG A 455 0.18 6.07 4.58
N SER A 456 0.25 7.23 3.91
CA SER A 456 -0.77 7.65 2.95
C SER A 456 -0.17 8.12 1.64
N TRP A 457 -0.64 7.54 0.54
CA TRP A 457 -0.21 7.82 -0.82
C TRP A 457 -1.32 8.50 -1.61
N TYR A 458 -1.00 9.63 -2.22
CA TYR A 458 -1.89 10.34 -3.13
C TYR A 458 -1.61 9.93 -4.58
N LEU A 459 -2.47 9.06 -5.11
CA LEU A 459 -2.42 8.54 -6.47
C LEU A 459 -2.96 9.58 -7.46
N SER A 460 -2.05 10.18 -8.24
CA SER A 460 -2.38 11.15 -9.29
C SER A 460 -2.16 10.63 -10.70
N ALA A 461 -1.21 9.70 -10.89
CA ALA A 461 -0.77 9.10 -12.15
C ALA A 461 -0.36 10.07 -13.27
N ASP A 462 -0.34 11.38 -13.00
CA ASP A 462 -0.09 12.43 -14.00
C ASP A 462 1.32 12.34 -14.60
N SER A 463 2.32 12.15 -13.73
CA SER A 463 3.73 12.01 -14.15
C SER A 463 3.92 10.77 -15.02
N PHE A 464 3.49 9.60 -14.55
CA PHE A 464 3.54 8.36 -15.33
C PHE A 464 2.83 8.47 -16.69
N CYS A 465 1.59 8.98 -16.72
CA CYS A 465 0.81 9.07 -17.95
C CYS A 465 1.38 10.09 -18.96
N SER A 466 2.16 11.07 -18.49
CA SER A 466 2.79 12.11 -19.31
C SER A 466 4.23 11.77 -19.74
N SER A 467 4.89 10.83 -19.05
CA SER A 467 6.28 10.42 -19.30
C SER A 467 6.51 9.83 -20.69
N ALA A 468 7.78 9.71 -21.10
CA ALA A 468 8.16 8.97 -22.30
C ALA A 468 8.01 7.45 -22.10
N GLU A 469 7.98 6.71 -23.20
CA GLU A 469 7.82 5.24 -23.20
C GLU A 469 8.93 4.54 -22.41
N ASP A 470 10.20 4.86 -22.68
CA ASP A 470 11.35 4.27 -21.97
C ASP A 470 11.30 4.51 -20.45
N ALA A 471 10.88 5.71 -20.03
CA ALA A 471 10.76 6.03 -18.60
C ALA A 471 9.63 5.23 -17.93
N ARG A 472 8.50 5.05 -18.62
CA ARG A 472 7.41 4.19 -18.12
C ARG A 472 7.83 2.72 -18.08
N LYS A 473 8.55 2.24 -19.09
CA LYS A 473 9.08 0.88 -19.14
C LYS A 473 9.90 0.56 -17.91
N THR A 474 10.88 1.41 -17.60
CA THR A 474 11.73 1.25 -16.40
C THR A 474 10.90 1.15 -15.13
N GLU A 475 9.88 2.00 -14.98
CA GLU A 475 8.99 1.97 -13.82
C GLU A 475 8.14 0.68 -13.75
N LEU A 476 7.57 0.25 -14.88
CA LEU A 476 6.78 -0.98 -14.97
C LEU A 476 7.62 -2.20 -14.60
N ASP A 477 8.84 -2.29 -15.14
CA ASP A 477 9.79 -3.36 -14.84
C ASP A 477 10.20 -3.32 -13.35
N HIS A 478 10.47 -2.14 -12.81
CA HIS A 478 10.80 -1.97 -11.39
C HIS A 478 9.66 -2.44 -10.47
N ALA A 479 8.42 -2.06 -10.77
CA ALA A 479 7.24 -2.49 -10.02
C ALA A 479 6.99 -4.01 -10.12
N ALA A 480 7.42 -4.64 -11.22
CA ALA A 480 7.29 -6.07 -11.45
C ALA A 480 8.41 -6.93 -10.87
N LEU A 481 9.49 -6.34 -10.34
CA LEU A 481 10.55 -7.10 -9.68
C LEU A 481 10.02 -7.79 -8.41
N HIS A 482 10.20 -9.10 -8.36
CA HIS A 482 9.95 -9.90 -7.16
C HIS A 482 11.10 -9.72 -6.16
N ALA A 483 10.76 -9.83 -4.87
CA ALA A 483 11.77 -10.04 -3.85
C ALA A 483 12.51 -11.36 -4.12
N THR A 484 13.80 -11.28 -4.41
CA THR A 484 14.68 -12.44 -4.51
C THR A 484 15.24 -12.75 -3.12
N TYR A 485 14.87 -13.89 -2.55
CA TYR A 485 15.39 -14.37 -1.28
C TYR A 485 16.43 -15.46 -1.51
N ILE A 486 17.57 -15.34 -0.83
CA ILE A 486 18.65 -16.32 -0.90
C ILE A 486 18.69 -17.10 0.39
N LEU A 487 18.83 -18.43 0.28
CA LEU A 487 19.04 -19.31 1.43
C LEU A 487 20.48 -19.17 1.91
N PRO A 488 20.72 -18.97 3.22
CA PRO A 488 22.07 -19.04 3.76
C PRO A 488 22.65 -20.45 3.53
N PRO A 489 23.99 -20.57 3.42
CA PRO A 489 24.64 -21.86 3.18
C PRO A 489 24.37 -22.89 4.28
N ASN A 490 24.09 -22.43 5.50
CA ASN A 490 23.65 -23.24 6.63
C ASN A 490 22.64 -22.46 7.51
N LEU A 491 21.83 -23.19 8.27
CA LEU A 491 20.88 -22.63 9.24
C LEU A 491 21.50 -22.37 10.63
N THR A 492 22.82 -22.31 10.74
CA THR A 492 23.54 -21.95 11.98
C THR A 492 23.87 -20.46 12.04
N THR A 493 23.33 -19.66 11.12
CA THR A 493 23.56 -18.22 11.09
C THR A 493 22.54 -17.53 12.01
N HIS A 494 23.02 -16.75 12.97
CA HIS A 494 22.20 -16.08 13.98
C HIS A 494 22.09 -14.57 13.70
N PRO A 495 20.99 -13.90 14.11
CA PRO A 495 20.84 -12.46 13.99
C PRO A 495 21.92 -11.70 14.77
N GLY A 496 22.68 -10.84 14.07
CA GLY A 496 23.77 -10.03 14.65
C GLY A 496 25.16 -10.55 14.27
N GLY A 497 26.13 -9.64 14.13
CA GLY A 497 27.51 -9.96 13.69
C GLY A 497 27.81 -9.49 12.26
N SER A 498 28.60 -10.27 11.52
CA SER A 498 29.04 -9.99 10.14
C SER A 498 27.94 -10.07 9.07
N PHE A 499 26.74 -10.52 9.45
CA PHE A 499 25.62 -10.75 8.56
C PHE A 499 24.42 -9.93 9.06
N ALA A 500 24.27 -8.72 8.53
CA ALA A 500 23.23 -7.75 8.92
C ALA A 500 22.80 -6.89 7.72
N VAL A 501 21.61 -6.29 7.81
CA VAL A 501 21.15 -5.30 6.82
C VAL A 501 22.18 -4.16 6.70
N GLY A 502 22.48 -3.77 5.46
CA GLY A 502 23.50 -2.78 5.10
C GLY A 502 24.91 -3.35 4.89
N THR A 503 25.12 -4.65 5.08
CA THR A 503 26.42 -5.32 4.85
C THR A 503 26.67 -5.54 3.36
N ILE A 504 27.88 -5.29 2.88
CA ILE A 504 28.31 -5.62 1.51
C ILE A 504 29.11 -6.92 1.51
N ILE A 505 28.78 -7.80 0.57
CA ILE A 505 29.42 -9.09 0.32
C ILE A 505 29.88 -9.16 -1.14
N ALA A 506 30.94 -9.94 -1.39
CA ALA A 506 31.43 -10.20 -2.75
C ALA A 506 30.66 -11.33 -3.44
N ASP A 507 30.31 -12.35 -2.65
CA ASP A 507 29.73 -13.61 -3.13
C ASP A 507 28.31 -13.74 -2.54
N PRO A 508 27.27 -13.77 -3.38
CA PRO A 508 25.89 -13.81 -2.96
C PRO A 508 25.51 -15.14 -2.29
N PHE A 509 26.28 -16.23 -2.46
CA PHE A 509 26.05 -17.55 -1.86
C PHE A 509 26.99 -17.85 -0.68
N ARG A 510 28.02 -17.03 -0.45
CA ARG A 510 28.94 -17.11 0.71
C ARG A 510 28.95 -15.83 1.54
N PRO A 511 27.81 -15.45 2.14
CA PRO A 511 27.62 -14.13 2.70
C PRO A 511 28.31 -13.92 4.07
N LEU A 512 28.93 -14.96 4.63
CA LEU A 512 29.65 -14.90 5.92
C LEU A 512 31.02 -14.20 5.83
N LYS A 513 31.43 -13.73 4.64
CA LYS A 513 32.66 -12.97 4.39
C LYS A 513 32.34 -11.53 3.98
N PRO A 514 31.99 -10.62 4.92
CA PRO A 514 31.64 -9.25 4.59
C PRO A 514 32.84 -8.47 4.06
N LEU A 515 32.64 -7.70 2.98
CA LEU A 515 33.58 -6.71 2.49
C LEU A 515 33.51 -5.42 3.32
N SER A 516 32.28 -5.02 3.66
CA SER A 516 31.98 -3.81 4.42
C SER A 516 30.73 -4.01 5.28
N VAL A 517 30.78 -3.48 6.50
CA VAL A 517 29.65 -3.43 7.43
C VAL A 517 29.29 -1.95 7.60
N PRO A 518 28.00 -1.58 7.68
CA PRO A 518 27.61 -0.18 7.73
C PRO A 518 28.28 0.51 8.95
N PRO A 519 28.95 1.65 8.75
CA PRO A 519 29.73 2.29 9.82
C PRO A 519 28.87 2.82 10.97
N ASN A 520 27.61 3.19 10.69
CA ASN A 520 26.60 3.58 11.68
C ASN A 520 25.31 2.76 11.50
N PRO A 521 25.24 1.51 12.02
CA PRO A 521 24.07 0.64 11.84
C PRO A 521 22.78 1.23 12.42
N GLN A 522 22.89 2.11 13.42
CA GLN A 522 21.74 2.77 14.08
C GLN A 522 21.08 3.85 13.22
N HIS A 523 21.75 4.34 12.17
CA HIS A 523 21.22 5.37 11.28
C HIS A 523 20.55 4.78 10.03
N LEU A 524 20.54 3.45 9.89
CA LEU A 524 19.79 2.79 8.84
C LEU A 524 18.30 2.82 9.20
N GLU A 525 17.49 3.39 8.32
CA GLU A 525 16.04 3.29 8.43
C GLU A 525 15.61 1.88 8.05
N ILE A 526 15.33 1.07 9.07
CA ILE A 526 14.97 -0.33 8.94
C ILE A 526 13.55 -0.52 9.43
N ASP A 527 12.74 -1.20 8.64
CA ASP A 527 11.42 -1.65 9.03
C ASP A 527 11.47 -3.12 9.46
N THR A 528 10.73 -3.42 10.52
CA THR A 528 10.63 -4.79 11.06
C THR A 528 9.18 -5.26 11.01
N HIS A 529 8.92 -6.24 10.17
CA HIS A 529 7.62 -6.91 10.09
C HIS A 529 7.64 -8.22 10.87
N ARG A 530 6.60 -8.48 11.67
CA ARG A 530 6.49 -9.70 12.48
C ARG A 530 5.20 -10.43 12.20
N GLU A 531 5.32 -11.71 11.92
CA GLU A 531 4.21 -12.63 11.72
C GLU A 531 4.24 -13.69 12.83
N SER A 532 3.14 -13.80 13.58
CA SER A 532 3.04 -14.68 14.75
C SER A 532 2.16 -15.91 14.46
N ASP A 533 2.40 -17.01 15.19
CA ASP A 533 1.63 -18.27 15.18
C ASP A 533 1.56 -19.00 13.82
N ARG A 534 2.68 -19.55 13.35
CA ARG A 534 2.70 -20.52 12.25
C ARG A 534 2.85 -21.96 12.78
N ASP A 535 1.73 -22.66 12.92
CA ASP A 535 1.70 -24.12 13.03
C ASP A 535 1.70 -24.74 11.62
N ILE A 536 2.88 -25.08 11.09
CA ILE A 536 3.02 -25.70 9.77
C ILE A 536 3.02 -27.21 9.93
N ARG A 537 1.83 -27.82 9.88
CA ARG A 537 1.68 -29.29 9.88
C ARG A 537 1.54 -29.80 8.45
N GLN A 538 2.61 -30.38 7.89
CA GLN A 538 2.49 -31.14 6.66
C GLN A 538 2.10 -32.58 7.02
N THR A 539 0.87 -32.97 6.69
CA THR A 539 0.50 -34.40 6.61
C THR A 539 0.55 -34.79 5.14
N SER A 540 1.12 -35.96 4.89
CA SER A 540 1.37 -36.55 3.57
C SER A 540 0.20 -36.40 2.58
N ALA A 541 0.55 -36.11 1.33
CA ALA A 541 -0.23 -36.26 0.09
C ALA A 541 -1.70 -35.76 0.13
N HIS A 542 -1.92 -34.60 -0.51
CA HIS A 542 -3.22 -34.02 -0.92
C HIS A 542 -3.93 -33.01 -0.01
N SER A 543 -3.32 -32.47 1.05
CA SER A 543 -3.92 -31.33 1.77
C SER A 543 -3.54 -29.97 1.15
N LEU A 544 -4.50 -29.37 0.46
CA LEU A 544 -4.48 -28.12 -0.33
C LEU A 544 -4.28 -26.80 0.45
N SER A 545 -3.57 -26.81 1.58
CA SER A 545 -3.22 -25.56 2.30
C SER A 545 -1.91 -25.68 3.10
N GLY A 546 -0.94 -26.43 2.59
CA GLY A 546 0.40 -26.50 3.17
C GLY A 546 1.17 -25.21 2.85
N SER A 547 1.53 -24.43 3.88
CA SER A 547 2.21 -23.13 3.71
C SER A 547 3.45 -23.25 2.83
N VAL A 548 3.64 -22.32 1.91
CA VAL A 548 4.66 -22.36 0.86
C VAL A 548 6.10 -22.34 1.40
N TRP A 549 6.30 -21.89 2.65
CA TRP A 549 7.55 -22.05 3.40
C TRP A 549 7.92 -23.50 3.77
N ALA A 550 7.01 -24.47 3.61
CA ALA A 550 7.30 -25.88 3.83
C ALA A 550 8.31 -26.44 2.82
N GLN A 551 8.23 -26.03 1.55
CA GLN A 551 9.22 -26.41 0.52
C GLN A 551 10.60 -25.84 0.84
N PHE A 552 10.64 -24.59 1.31
CA PHE A 552 11.86 -23.92 1.76
C PHE A 552 12.50 -24.63 2.96
N LEU A 553 11.67 -25.06 3.94
CA LEU A 553 12.11 -25.82 5.11
C LEU A 553 12.64 -27.21 4.77
N GLN A 554 12.03 -27.89 3.79
CA GLN A 554 12.52 -29.17 3.28
C GLN A 554 13.95 -29.03 2.71
N VAL A 555 14.21 -27.99 1.93
CA VAL A 555 15.56 -27.72 1.38
C VAL A 555 16.56 -27.40 2.49
N ALA A 556 16.19 -26.51 3.42
CA ALA A 556 17.08 -26.11 4.49
C ALA A 556 17.39 -27.27 5.47
N ASN A 557 16.44 -28.17 5.69
CA ASN A 557 16.63 -29.39 6.49
C ASN A 557 17.41 -30.49 5.75
N ALA A 558 17.25 -30.62 4.42
CA ALA A 558 18.06 -31.52 3.61
C ALA A 558 19.57 -31.20 3.74
N LYS A 559 19.91 -29.91 3.84
CA LYS A 559 21.28 -29.44 4.10
C LYS A 559 21.78 -29.74 5.52
N LEU A 560 20.89 -29.73 6.52
CA LEU A 560 21.25 -30.07 7.91
C LEU A 560 21.38 -31.58 8.17
N SER A 561 20.56 -32.40 7.50
CA SER A 561 20.35 -33.81 7.85
C SER A 561 20.83 -34.81 6.78
N GLY A 562 21.20 -34.34 5.58
CA GLY A 562 21.88 -35.13 4.56
C GLY A 562 21.02 -36.17 3.82
N ARG A 563 19.69 -36.14 3.92
CA ARG A 563 18.78 -37.03 3.14
C ARG A 563 17.47 -36.35 2.76
N ILE A 564 17.04 -36.55 1.52
CA ILE A 564 15.69 -36.23 1.02
C ILE A 564 15.01 -37.58 0.76
N SER A 565 13.88 -37.87 1.43
CA SER A 565 13.07 -39.06 1.11
C SER A 565 11.58 -38.73 1.06
N SER A 566 10.88 -39.30 0.08
CA SER A 566 9.52 -38.95 -0.33
C SER A 566 8.38 -39.49 0.54
N ASP A 567 8.67 -40.37 1.52
CA ASP A 567 7.66 -41.10 2.32
C ASP A 567 7.54 -40.60 3.78
N LEU A 568 7.83 -39.32 4.04
CA LEU A 568 7.87 -38.75 5.39
C LEU A 568 6.71 -37.79 5.70
N SER A 569 6.16 -37.90 6.92
CA SER A 569 5.32 -36.88 7.55
C SER A 569 6.21 -36.00 8.41
N GLU A 570 6.46 -34.77 7.98
CA GLU A 570 7.30 -33.78 8.70
C GLU A 570 6.46 -32.57 9.10
N SER A 571 6.52 -32.18 10.37
CA SER A 571 5.86 -30.97 10.88
C SER A 571 6.90 -29.99 11.40
N TYR A 572 6.73 -28.72 11.03
CA TYR A 572 7.62 -27.63 11.40
C TYR A 572 6.83 -26.59 12.20
N THR A 573 7.45 -26.03 13.24
CA THR A 573 6.83 -24.97 14.04
C THR A 573 7.79 -23.80 14.14
N VAL A 574 7.35 -22.64 13.65
CA VAL A 574 8.01 -21.35 13.84
C VAL A 574 7.09 -20.51 14.72
N LYS A 575 7.59 -20.05 15.88
CA LYS A 575 6.77 -19.22 16.76
C LYS A 575 6.49 -17.85 16.13
N CYS A 576 7.50 -17.27 15.49
CA CYS A 576 7.41 -15.97 14.85
C CYS A 576 8.40 -15.88 13.69
N LEU A 577 7.97 -15.35 12.55
CA LEU A 577 8.84 -14.98 11.44
C LEU A 577 8.98 -13.46 11.45
N GLU A 578 10.21 -12.97 11.54
CA GLU A 578 10.53 -11.56 11.61
C GLU A 578 11.32 -11.16 10.36
N THR A 579 10.79 -10.24 9.56
CA THR A 579 11.48 -9.67 8.39
C THR A 579 12.04 -8.32 8.78
N VAL A 580 13.35 -8.16 8.65
CA VAL A 580 14.08 -6.91 8.93
C VAL A 580 14.67 -6.44 7.61
N ALA A 581 14.22 -5.30 7.09
CA ALA A 581 14.67 -4.79 5.79
C ALA A 581 14.84 -3.27 5.80
N LEU A 582 15.63 -2.73 4.89
CA LEU A 582 15.66 -1.29 4.65
C LEU A 582 14.25 -0.79 4.33
N ARG A 583 13.88 0.34 4.91
CA ARG A 583 12.56 0.97 4.68
C ARG A 583 12.38 1.39 3.22
N GLU A 584 13.45 1.84 2.61
CA GLU A 584 13.50 2.27 1.21
C GLU A 584 14.71 1.60 0.53
N ASP A 585 14.60 1.36 -0.77
CA ASP A 585 15.69 0.80 -1.55
C ASP A 585 16.92 1.73 -1.51
N PRO A 586 18.15 1.19 -1.52
CA PRO A 586 19.36 1.99 -1.43
C PRO A 586 19.46 2.97 -2.62
N SER A 587 19.62 4.26 -2.33
CA SER A 587 19.81 5.27 -3.39
C SER A 587 21.15 5.10 -4.11
N ASP A 588 21.22 5.56 -5.36
CA ASP A 588 22.47 5.61 -6.14
C ASP A 588 23.58 6.38 -5.39
N GLU A 589 23.22 7.44 -4.67
CA GLU A 589 24.17 8.22 -3.85
C GLU A 589 24.73 7.39 -2.69
N TYR A 590 23.87 6.65 -2.01
CA TYR A 590 24.28 5.73 -0.94
C TYR A 590 25.16 4.60 -1.50
N ALA A 591 24.79 4.04 -2.66
CA ALA A 591 25.54 3.01 -3.35
C ALA A 591 26.94 3.51 -3.75
N ALA A 592 27.04 4.70 -4.33
CA ALA A 592 28.31 5.33 -4.69
C ALA A 592 29.21 5.57 -3.47
N LEU A 593 28.63 6.05 -2.37
CA LEU A 593 29.35 6.22 -1.11
C LEU A 593 29.95 4.88 -0.63
N ARG A 594 29.15 3.82 -0.60
CA ARG A 594 29.62 2.50 -0.14
C ARG A 594 30.58 1.84 -1.12
N ALA A 595 30.41 2.05 -2.42
CA ALA A 595 31.32 1.58 -3.47
C ALA A 595 32.68 2.27 -3.44
N SER A 596 32.78 3.49 -2.90
CA SER A 596 34.04 4.22 -2.72
C SER A 596 34.95 3.64 -1.62
N GLU A 597 34.43 2.75 -0.78
CA GLU A 597 35.22 2.12 0.27
C GLU A 597 36.37 1.29 -0.32
N PRO A 598 37.61 1.42 0.18
CA PRO A 598 38.78 0.82 -0.47
C PRO A 598 38.68 -0.68 -0.73
N LYS A 599 38.11 -1.44 0.22
CA LYS A 599 37.92 -2.90 0.08
C LYS A 599 36.84 -3.26 -0.95
N VAL A 600 35.77 -2.47 -1.00
CA VAL A 600 34.66 -2.69 -1.91
C VAL A 600 35.10 -2.37 -3.34
N ARG A 601 35.71 -1.20 -3.54
CA ARG A 601 36.23 -0.79 -4.86
C ARG A 601 37.31 -1.73 -5.39
N ALA A 602 38.20 -2.22 -4.51
CA ALA A 602 39.22 -3.18 -4.91
C ALA A 602 38.61 -4.47 -5.45
N VAL A 603 37.52 -4.98 -4.84
CA VAL A 603 36.80 -6.14 -5.36
C VAL A 603 36.09 -5.82 -6.66
N MET A 604 35.37 -4.70 -6.75
CA MET A 604 34.71 -4.28 -8.00
C MET A 604 35.70 -4.20 -9.18
N ASN A 605 36.95 -3.79 -8.94
CA ASN A 605 37.99 -3.70 -9.96
C ASN A 605 38.73 -5.02 -10.25
N ALA A 606 38.50 -6.08 -9.48
CA ALA A 606 39.24 -7.34 -9.55
C ALA A 606 38.62 -8.41 -10.46
N GLY A 607 37.55 -8.09 -11.21
CA GLY A 607 36.87 -9.04 -12.08
C GLY A 607 37.73 -9.50 -13.27
N MET A 608 37.61 -10.78 -13.66
CA MET A 608 38.43 -11.40 -14.71
C MET A 608 38.16 -10.83 -16.11
N LEU A 609 36.95 -10.31 -16.37
CA LEU A 609 36.50 -9.81 -17.68
C LEU A 609 36.11 -8.32 -17.64
N GLY A 610 36.58 -7.58 -16.63
CA GLY A 610 36.21 -6.18 -16.40
C GLY A 610 35.76 -5.94 -14.96
N LYS A 611 35.10 -4.81 -14.72
CA LYS A 611 34.55 -4.50 -13.40
C LYS A 611 33.43 -5.50 -13.06
N GLN A 612 33.37 -5.93 -11.80
CA GLN A 612 32.39 -6.87 -11.29
C GLN A 612 31.48 -6.21 -10.24
N PRO A 613 30.22 -6.66 -10.14
CA PRO A 613 29.32 -6.16 -9.10
C PRO A 613 29.72 -6.64 -7.70
N VAL A 614 29.19 -5.96 -6.68
CA VAL A 614 29.16 -6.41 -5.28
C VAL A 614 27.73 -6.36 -4.78
N TYR A 615 27.43 -7.06 -3.68
CA TYR A 615 26.05 -7.22 -3.23
C TYR A 615 25.82 -6.64 -1.83
N LEU A 616 24.79 -5.81 -1.69
CA LEU A 616 24.34 -5.22 -0.43
C LEU A 616 23.18 -6.04 0.16
N ILE A 617 23.32 -6.52 1.39
CA ILE A 617 22.24 -7.15 2.14
C ILE A 617 21.22 -6.08 2.51
N THR A 618 20.02 -6.16 1.97
CA THR A 618 18.96 -5.14 2.14
C THR A 618 17.79 -5.65 2.98
N GLY A 619 17.66 -6.97 3.12
CA GLY A 619 16.67 -7.58 4.00
C GLY A 619 17.13 -8.92 4.54
N ILE A 620 16.68 -9.28 5.73
CA ILE A 620 16.88 -10.57 6.38
C ILE A 620 15.56 -11.07 6.97
N LYS A 621 15.28 -12.35 6.84
CA LYS A 621 14.19 -13.03 7.53
C LYS A 621 14.75 -13.86 8.66
N ILE A 622 14.17 -13.73 9.85
CA ILE A 622 14.59 -14.35 11.09
C ILE A 622 13.47 -15.27 11.56
N ALA A 623 13.72 -16.56 11.65
CA ALA A 623 12.79 -17.51 12.25
C ALA A 623 13.07 -17.62 13.75
N ARG A 624 12.10 -17.20 14.56
CA ARG A 624 12.16 -17.21 16.02
C ARG A 624 11.51 -18.48 16.57
N GLY A 625 12.22 -19.16 17.48
CA GLY A 625 11.72 -20.36 18.17
C GLY A 625 11.44 -21.56 17.25
N PHE A 626 12.35 -21.80 16.30
CA PHE A 626 12.24 -22.85 15.29
C PHE A 626 12.30 -24.27 15.89
N ARG A 627 11.33 -25.12 15.52
CA ARG A 627 11.22 -26.53 15.93
C ARG A 627 10.82 -27.42 14.76
N TRP A 628 11.27 -28.67 14.79
CA TRP A 628 10.86 -29.69 13.84
C TRP A 628 10.46 -30.99 14.55
N THR A 629 9.55 -31.73 13.93
CA THR A 629 9.16 -33.08 14.35
C THR A 629 8.94 -33.93 13.10
N ARG A 630 9.50 -35.12 13.12
CA ARG A 630 9.53 -36.12 12.06
C ARG A 630 8.79 -37.35 12.54
N GLU A 631 7.89 -37.88 11.73
CA GLU A 631 7.21 -39.16 11.96
C GLU A 631 7.38 -40.09 10.75
N GLU A 632 7.95 -41.28 10.97
CA GLU A 632 8.10 -42.33 9.94
C GLU A 632 7.14 -43.48 10.24
N GLY A 633 6.18 -43.71 9.35
CA GLY A 633 5.25 -44.84 9.41
C GLY A 633 5.64 -45.93 8.44
N ARG A 634 6.05 -47.12 8.92
CA ARG A 634 6.21 -48.30 8.06
C ARG A 634 4.94 -49.14 8.06
N SER A 635 4.27 -49.25 6.92
CA SER A 635 3.28 -50.31 6.68
C SER A 635 4.00 -51.57 6.19
N ALA A 636 4.03 -52.61 7.03
CA ALA A 636 4.64 -53.88 6.68
C ALA A 636 3.66 -54.74 5.86
N HIS A 637 3.80 -54.75 4.53
CA HIS A 637 3.41 -55.94 3.76
C HIS A 637 4.63 -56.84 3.63
N ALA A 638 4.54 -57.98 4.32
CA ALA A 638 5.56 -59.01 4.35
C ALA A 638 5.79 -59.59 2.94
N GLN A 639 7.05 -59.56 2.48
CA GLN A 639 7.67 -60.71 1.84
C GLN A 639 9.18 -60.71 2.14
N ALA A 640 9.69 -61.92 2.30
CA ALA A 640 10.84 -62.26 3.12
C ALA A 640 12.19 -61.80 2.55
N GLY A 641 13.12 -61.52 3.47
CA GLY A 641 14.56 -61.71 3.23
C GLY A 641 15.38 -60.44 3.05
N ALA A 642 15.62 -59.67 4.12
CA ALA A 642 16.88 -58.95 4.28
C ALA A 642 17.07 -58.53 5.74
N SER A 643 18.23 -58.84 6.31
CA SER A 643 18.67 -58.43 7.65
C SER A 643 18.82 -56.91 7.74
N VAL A 644 18.16 -56.29 8.73
CA VAL A 644 18.32 -54.86 9.05
C VAL A 644 19.41 -54.72 10.12
N PRO A 645 20.42 -53.84 9.95
CA PRO A 645 21.39 -53.56 11.01
C PRO A 645 20.73 -52.77 12.14
N ILE A 646 21.00 -53.18 13.37
CA ILE A 646 20.63 -52.47 14.59
C ILE A 646 21.63 -51.31 14.76
N ALA A 647 21.16 -50.07 14.74
CA ALA A 647 21.91 -48.94 15.27
C ALA A 647 21.33 -48.60 16.64
N ASP A 648 22.12 -48.87 17.69
CA ASP A 648 21.88 -48.44 19.06
C ASP A 648 21.91 -46.92 19.13
N GLN A 649 20.81 -46.26 19.53
CA GLN A 649 20.83 -45.11 20.44
C GLN A 649 19.53 -45.06 21.25
N VAL A 650 19.68 -45.07 22.57
CA VAL A 650 18.64 -45.08 23.59
C VAL A 650 18.13 -43.65 23.80
N ALA A 651 16.81 -43.43 23.69
CA ALA A 651 16.15 -42.29 24.29
C ALA A 651 14.88 -42.76 25.03
N VAL A 652 14.79 -42.31 26.28
CA VAL A 652 13.92 -42.77 27.36
C VAL A 652 12.50 -42.25 27.19
N GLY A 653 11.50 -43.12 27.39
CA GLY A 653 10.09 -42.72 27.55
C GLY A 653 9.10 -43.82 27.13
N ALA A 654 9.00 -44.89 27.93
CA ALA A 654 7.99 -45.93 27.72
C ALA A 654 6.67 -45.54 28.40
N GLU A 655 5.59 -45.42 27.62
CA GLU A 655 4.24 -45.76 28.10
C GLU A 655 3.69 -46.91 27.28
N VAL A 656 3.23 -47.93 28.00
CA VAL A 656 2.77 -49.23 27.48
C VAL A 656 1.28 -49.13 27.17
N GLY A 657 0.91 -49.29 25.89
CA GLY A 657 -0.47 -49.44 25.43
C GLY A 657 -0.49 -50.00 24.02
N ALA A 658 -1.16 -51.14 23.83
CA ALA A 658 -0.96 -52.03 22.70
C ALA A 658 -1.69 -51.60 21.40
N GLU A 659 -0.91 -51.31 20.34
CA GLU A 659 -1.15 -51.69 18.94
C GLU A 659 0.16 -51.50 18.16
N ARG A 660 0.64 -52.53 17.43
CA ARG A 660 1.97 -52.52 16.79
C ARG A 660 1.98 -51.68 15.51
N ASN A 661 2.07 -50.36 15.65
CA ASN A 661 2.67 -49.47 14.65
C ASN A 661 3.95 -48.89 15.28
N LYS A 662 5.13 -49.29 14.80
CA LYS A 662 6.38 -48.62 15.20
C LYS A 662 6.50 -47.34 14.38
N THR A 663 5.95 -46.25 14.90
CA THR A 663 6.18 -44.90 14.39
C THR A 663 7.52 -44.41 14.95
N TYR A 664 8.50 -44.13 14.08
CA TYR A 664 9.74 -43.48 14.51
C TYR A 664 9.47 -41.98 14.60
N ARG A 665 9.60 -41.40 15.80
CA ARG A 665 9.43 -39.96 16.03
C ARG A 665 10.77 -39.34 16.39
N ASP A 666 11.25 -38.42 15.56
CA ASP A 666 12.45 -37.62 15.79
C ASP A 666 12.07 -36.14 15.89
N SER A 667 12.59 -35.40 16.86
CA SER A 667 12.18 -34.02 17.10
C SER A 667 13.32 -33.19 17.66
N GLY A 668 13.46 -31.97 17.18
CA GLY A 668 14.48 -31.04 17.65
C GLY A 668 14.02 -29.59 17.64
N SER A 669 14.84 -28.73 18.24
CA SER A 669 14.61 -27.29 18.37
C SER A 669 15.92 -26.53 18.37
N THR A 670 15.96 -25.33 17.81
CA THR A 670 17.09 -24.42 18.01
C THR A 670 16.90 -23.62 19.30
N GLY A 671 17.97 -23.47 20.09
CA GLY A 671 17.95 -22.62 21.29
C GLY A 671 18.04 -21.12 20.98
N GLU A 672 18.55 -20.80 19.78
CA GLU A 672 18.75 -19.44 19.28
C GLU A 672 17.94 -19.22 18.00
N ASP A 673 17.68 -17.95 17.70
CA ASP A 673 16.97 -17.53 16.50
C ASP A 673 17.85 -17.69 15.26
N ILE A 674 17.25 -18.10 14.15
CA ILE A 674 17.99 -18.40 12.92
C ILE A 674 17.69 -17.36 11.85
N ILE A 675 18.71 -16.92 11.14
CA ILE A 675 18.53 -16.24 9.87
C ILE A 675 18.12 -17.29 8.86
N PHE A 676 16.93 -17.07 8.32
CA PHE A 676 16.22 -18.02 7.50
C PHE A 676 16.41 -17.73 6.01
N ALA A 677 16.38 -16.45 5.62
CA ALA A 677 16.62 -15.99 4.25
C ALA A 677 17.18 -14.56 4.26
N TYR A 678 17.75 -14.11 3.14
CA TYR A 678 18.19 -12.72 2.97
C TYR A 678 17.96 -12.20 1.55
N GLN A 679 17.92 -10.88 1.40
CA GLN A 679 17.72 -10.17 0.13
C GLN A 679 18.94 -9.35 -0.21
N LEU A 680 19.26 -9.27 -1.50
CA LEU A 680 20.40 -8.54 -2.03
C LEU A 680 19.99 -7.44 -3.01
N HIS A 681 20.74 -6.34 -2.97
CA HIS A 681 20.83 -5.38 -4.05
C HIS A 681 22.24 -5.45 -4.66
N THR A 682 22.33 -5.42 -5.97
CA THR A 682 23.55 -5.36 -6.76
C THR A 682 24.03 -3.91 -6.81
N ILE A 683 25.27 -3.66 -6.38
CA ILE A 683 25.99 -2.39 -6.55
C ILE A 683 27.01 -2.58 -7.67
N ALA A 684 26.90 -1.78 -8.72
CA ALA A 684 27.75 -1.87 -9.91
C ALA A 684 27.92 -0.50 -10.58
N ASP A 685 28.91 -0.40 -11.46
CA ASP A 685 29.07 0.79 -12.30
C ASP A 685 27.97 0.81 -13.38
N LYS A 686 27.41 1.99 -13.66
CA LYS A 686 26.30 2.16 -14.59
C LYS A 686 26.65 1.60 -15.97
N GLY A 687 25.79 0.71 -16.46
CA GLY A 687 25.97 0.08 -17.77
C GLY A 687 26.76 -1.23 -17.73
N TRP A 688 27.08 -1.78 -16.56
CA TRP A 688 27.72 -3.11 -16.45
C TRP A 688 26.92 -4.22 -17.16
N ARG A 689 25.59 -4.07 -17.25
CA ARG A 689 24.68 -4.97 -17.98
C ARG A 689 24.81 -4.90 -19.50
N LYS A 690 25.48 -3.88 -20.07
CA LYS A 690 25.66 -3.70 -21.52
C LYS A 690 26.91 -4.43 -22.04
N LYS A 691 27.06 -5.72 -21.76
CA LYS A 691 27.98 -6.56 -22.55
C LYS A 691 27.37 -6.77 -23.94
N GLU A 692 27.49 -5.79 -24.82
CA GLU A 692 27.31 -5.99 -26.26
C GLU A 692 28.45 -6.86 -26.78
N THR A 693 28.09 -8.06 -27.22
CA THR A 693 28.45 -8.69 -28.50
C THR A 693 29.52 -7.97 -29.34
N THR A 694 30.74 -7.84 -28.83
CA THR A 694 31.86 -7.45 -29.68
C THR A 694 32.38 -8.73 -30.31
N ILE A 695 32.01 -8.92 -31.58
CA ILE A 695 32.58 -9.92 -32.48
C ILE A 695 34.09 -9.92 -32.27
N ALA A 696 34.65 -11.10 -31.97
CA ALA A 696 36.08 -11.30 -31.79
C ALA A 696 36.84 -10.72 -32.99
N GLU A 697 37.49 -9.58 -32.82
CA GLU A 697 38.54 -9.16 -33.72
C GLU A 697 39.86 -9.86 -33.35
N PRO A 698 40.71 -10.19 -34.35
CA PRO A 698 41.76 -11.18 -34.20
C PRO A 698 42.87 -10.73 -33.27
N TRP A 699 43.30 -11.66 -32.42
CA TRP A 699 44.49 -11.64 -31.56
C TRP A 699 45.67 -10.83 -32.13
N VAL A 700 46.01 -9.72 -31.46
CA VAL A 700 47.31 -9.03 -31.62
C VAL A 700 48.08 -9.19 -30.31
N PRO A 701 49.21 -9.93 -30.29
CA PRO A 701 50.03 -10.02 -29.09
C PRO A 701 50.85 -8.73 -28.95
N LYS A 702 50.81 -8.08 -27.79
CA LYS A 702 51.74 -7.00 -27.45
C LYS A 702 52.35 -7.17 -26.08
N GLY A 703 53.37 -8.02 -26.02
CA GLY A 703 54.57 -7.63 -25.29
C GLY A 703 55.21 -6.44 -26.00
N GLY A 704 55.40 -5.34 -25.28
CA GLY A 704 56.17 -4.17 -25.73
C GLY A 704 55.36 -3.04 -26.34
N LEU A 705 54.89 -2.10 -25.51
CA LEU A 705 54.99 -0.66 -25.80
C LEU A 705 54.78 0.18 -24.53
N LEU A 706 55.89 0.76 -24.07
CA LEU A 706 56.11 2.06 -23.44
C LEU A 706 54.92 2.86 -22.87
N ARG A 707 55.11 3.27 -21.59
CA ARG A 707 54.55 4.43 -20.88
C ARG A 707 53.56 5.28 -21.70
N LYS A 708 52.29 5.22 -21.29
CA LYS A 708 51.34 6.31 -21.48
C LYS A 708 50.88 6.76 -20.09
N ASP A 709 50.85 8.07 -19.93
CA ASP A 709 50.59 8.77 -18.68
C ASP A 709 49.25 8.37 -18.05
N LYS A 710 49.19 8.44 -16.71
CA LYS A 710 47.95 8.29 -15.95
C LYS A 710 47.05 9.48 -16.29
N GLU A 711 46.20 9.33 -17.30
CA GLU A 711 44.97 10.10 -17.41
C GLU A 711 44.05 9.62 -16.28
N ASP A 712 43.57 10.55 -15.47
CA ASP A 712 42.56 10.32 -14.45
C ASP A 712 41.32 9.72 -15.13
N GLN A 713 41.10 8.41 -14.95
CA GLN A 713 39.85 7.77 -15.35
C GLN A 713 38.75 8.39 -14.48
N GLU A 714 37.88 9.22 -15.07
CA GLU A 714 36.63 9.62 -14.43
C GLU A 714 35.89 8.33 -14.00
N GLU A 715 35.65 8.17 -12.70
CA GLU A 715 34.91 7.02 -12.19
C GLU A 715 33.51 7.02 -12.80
N GLU A 716 33.14 5.93 -13.48
CA GLU A 716 31.79 5.77 -14.00
C GLU A 716 30.78 5.84 -12.85
N PRO A 717 29.61 6.48 -13.05
CA PRO A 717 28.62 6.63 -12.00
C PRO A 717 28.14 5.25 -11.53
N VAL A 718 27.99 5.06 -10.22
CA VAL A 718 27.55 3.79 -9.59
C VAL A 718 26.02 3.77 -9.48
N GLU A 719 25.42 2.59 -9.60
CA GLU A 719 24.00 2.32 -9.35
C GLU A 719 23.78 1.19 -8.34
N ALA A 720 22.64 1.20 -7.67
CA ALA A 720 22.15 0.06 -6.88
C ALA A 720 20.80 -0.42 -7.41
N LEU A 721 20.72 -1.72 -7.71
CA LEU A 721 19.53 -2.36 -8.27
C LEU A 721 19.21 -3.63 -7.48
N ALA A 722 17.94 -4.01 -7.35
CA ALA A 722 17.59 -5.28 -6.74
C ALA A 722 18.24 -6.45 -7.51
N ALA A 723 18.85 -7.40 -6.80
CA ALA A 723 19.51 -8.53 -7.42
C ALA A 723 18.47 -9.43 -8.12
N THR A 724 18.66 -9.68 -9.40
CA THR A 724 17.75 -10.52 -10.19
C THR A 724 18.17 -11.99 -10.14
N VAL A 725 17.24 -12.88 -10.49
CA VAL A 725 17.52 -14.31 -10.58
C VAL A 725 18.57 -14.59 -11.64
N ASP A 726 18.45 -13.93 -12.80
CA ASP A 726 19.35 -14.10 -13.93
C ASP A 726 20.79 -13.69 -13.54
N GLU A 727 20.96 -12.58 -12.81
CA GLU A 727 22.26 -12.13 -12.28
C GLU A 727 22.89 -13.17 -11.34
N LEU A 728 22.09 -13.76 -10.45
CA LEU A 728 22.56 -14.78 -9.51
C LEU A 728 22.91 -16.10 -10.21
N GLN A 729 22.19 -16.46 -11.27
CA GLN A 729 22.51 -17.63 -12.09
C GLN A 729 23.78 -17.42 -12.91
N GLU A 730 23.94 -16.26 -13.54
CA GLU A 730 25.16 -15.90 -14.29
C GLU A 730 26.39 -15.92 -13.38
N PHE A 731 26.28 -15.35 -12.17
CA PHE A 731 27.35 -15.44 -11.16
C PHE A 731 27.69 -16.88 -10.78
N ALA A 732 26.68 -17.74 -10.62
CA ALA A 732 26.87 -19.15 -10.26
C ALA A 732 27.57 -19.93 -11.37
N GLU A 733 27.20 -19.67 -12.63
CA GLU A 733 27.87 -20.25 -13.81
C GLU A 733 29.34 -19.83 -13.88
N GLU A 734 29.66 -18.55 -13.62
CA GLU A 734 31.05 -18.06 -13.57
C GLU A 734 31.84 -18.65 -12.39
N SER A 735 31.16 -18.97 -11.28
CA SER A 735 31.77 -19.51 -10.05
C SER A 735 31.79 -21.05 -9.98
N GLU A 736 31.30 -21.73 -11.03
CA GLU A 736 31.10 -23.20 -11.08
C GLU A 736 30.18 -23.75 -9.96
N ASP A 737 29.32 -22.92 -9.38
CA ASP A 737 28.36 -23.31 -8.35
C ASP A 737 27.03 -23.79 -8.99
N THR A 738 26.43 -24.85 -8.46
CA THR A 738 25.12 -25.32 -8.92
C THR A 738 24.01 -24.61 -8.16
N VAL A 739 23.19 -23.80 -8.84
CA VAL A 739 22.11 -23.04 -8.22
C VAL A 739 20.73 -23.54 -8.65
N LYS A 740 19.82 -23.63 -7.67
CA LYS A 740 18.41 -23.94 -7.87
C LYS A 740 17.56 -22.73 -7.57
N VAL A 741 16.53 -22.57 -8.39
CA VAL A 741 15.55 -21.49 -8.30
C VAL A 741 14.18 -22.11 -8.02
N VAL A 742 13.53 -21.64 -6.97
CA VAL A 742 12.19 -22.07 -6.58
C VAL A 742 11.33 -20.82 -6.44
N GLU A 743 10.20 -20.77 -7.13
CA GLU A 743 9.21 -19.73 -6.88
C GLU A 743 8.41 -20.09 -5.63
N VAL A 744 8.39 -19.17 -4.67
CA VAL A 744 7.83 -19.34 -3.33
C VAL A 744 6.89 -18.18 -3.08
N ARG A 745 5.77 -18.42 -2.38
CA ARG A 745 4.87 -17.35 -1.93
C ARG A 745 5.10 -17.05 -0.45
N ASP A 746 5.23 -15.77 -0.10
CA ASP A 746 5.23 -15.28 1.28
C ASP A 746 4.03 -14.37 1.55
N GLY A 747 2.95 -14.93 2.11
CA GLY A 747 1.65 -14.23 2.11
C GLY A 747 1.17 -13.99 0.68
N ASP A 748 0.91 -12.73 0.32
CA ASP A 748 0.56 -12.26 -1.04
C ASP A 748 1.79 -12.09 -1.96
N GLU A 749 3.00 -12.41 -1.49
CA GLU A 749 4.25 -12.13 -2.19
C GLU A 749 4.74 -13.32 -3.00
N THR A 750 4.69 -13.31 -4.34
CA THR A 750 5.57 -14.20 -5.12
C THR A 750 7.01 -13.74 -4.97
N CYS A 751 7.83 -14.57 -4.36
CA CYS A 751 9.25 -14.39 -4.18
C CYS A 751 9.98 -15.46 -4.95
N VAL A 752 11.19 -15.14 -5.39
CA VAL A 752 12.06 -16.16 -5.97
C VAL A 752 13.09 -16.55 -4.93
N CYS A 753 13.10 -17.82 -4.55
CA CYS A 753 14.13 -18.38 -3.71
C CYS A 753 15.26 -18.91 -4.58
N VAL A 754 16.49 -18.48 -4.30
CA VAL A 754 17.69 -18.94 -4.96
C VAL A 754 18.60 -19.59 -3.92
N TYR A 755 19.14 -20.76 -4.24
CA TYR A 755 20.11 -21.42 -3.37
C TYR A 755 21.12 -22.25 -4.14
N ALA A 756 22.37 -22.24 -3.65
CA ALA A 756 23.43 -23.08 -4.17
C ALA A 756 23.46 -24.45 -3.47
N ASP A 757 23.65 -25.53 -4.23
CA ASP A 757 24.03 -26.86 -3.75
C ASP A 757 25.55 -26.85 -3.53
N LEU A 758 25.98 -26.27 -2.39
CA LEU A 758 27.38 -26.15 -1.97
C LEU A 758 27.91 -27.39 -1.24
#